data_AF-A0A815DIX9-F1
#
_entry.id   AF-A0A815DIX9-F1
#
_cell.length_a   1.000
_cell.length_b   1.000
_cell.length_c   1.000
_cell.angle_alpha   90.00
_cell.angle_beta   90.00
_cell.angle_gamma   90.00
#
_symmetry.space_group_name_H-M   'P 1'
#
loop_
_entity.id
_entity.type
_entity.pdbx_description
1 polymer ?
#
loop_
_entity_poly.entity_id
_entity_poly.type
_entity_poly.pdbx_seq_one_letter_code
_entity_poly.pdbx_strand_id
1 'polypeptide(L)'
;MATSDNTVDIKLQNLKVEESTTPKPEATNAATTEKVTKPKKEKSKQEKPKQEKPKQEKEKPKQEKPQAADEAPAEVLDYNRSPEEIEKALEEWSKKPSTVNKRQPDEKILPKPDARNIMITSALPYVNNVPHLGNLVGSLLSADVFARYCRSRNYNTLFICGTDEYGTATETKALEEKCTPREICDKYYALHRKIYDWFQLEFDFFGRTSTQKQTEISQDIFWKLHKRNLISKNTVEQLFCETCQRFLADRYVAGTCPDPACKYVDAPDRYVAGTCPDPACKYVDARGDQCDKCGKLINAVELVEPKCQICRSTPQIRKSEHLFLDLPTLSPDVQSWFQNSSKTGHWTNTASAITEAWLKKGLEARCITRDLKWGTPVPLEGYTDKVFYVWFDAPIGYISITANYTDEWEKWWKQPDQVSLFQFMAKDNVPFHSVIFPACLLGTQDNYTVVNNLSGIDYLNYEDSKFSKSRGIGVFGDHAQTTEIPSDIWRFYLMYVRPETQDSVFSWADLMSKNNSELLNNLGNFINRAIAFCEKNFGGIIGDATQLETEMDRKFVAQITYELNGYLEAMENTKLRDGIKCVLRMSRYGNQFLQAKEPWKRCKGSDAEKRDAEISITLALNLVYLLSSVLQPFMPTTSDEIRQQLNIQETAYALDNAFRCYLPVGHTIGQARPLFKRVEQASIDEYRLRFSGQR
;
A
#
# COMPACT_ATOMS: atom_id res chain seq x y z
N MET A 1 -45.15 -28.27 -10.19
CA MET A 1 -45.48 -29.66 -9.78
C MET A 1 -44.21 -30.49 -9.85
N ALA A 2 -43.84 -31.13 -8.73
CA ALA A 2 -42.75 -32.09 -8.48
C ALA A 2 -41.30 -31.59 -8.75
N THR A 3 -40.53 -31.07 -7.79
CA THR A 3 -39.82 -31.67 -6.63
C THR A 3 -38.82 -32.79 -6.95
N SER A 4 -37.53 -32.50 -6.79
CA SER A 4 -36.55 -33.45 -6.27
C SER A 4 -35.34 -32.69 -5.70
N ASP A 5 -35.38 -32.47 -4.39
CA ASP A 5 -34.24 -32.14 -3.54
C ASP A 5 -33.26 -33.33 -3.52
N ASN A 6 -31.96 -33.03 -3.63
CA ASN A 6 -30.89 -33.94 -3.23
C ASN A 6 -29.78 -33.10 -2.59
N THR A 7 -29.92 -32.87 -1.29
CA THR A 7 -28.86 -32.37 -0.41
C THR A 7 -27.99 -33.54 0.04
N VAL A 8 -26.69 -33.45 -0.22
CA VAL A 8 -25.68 -34.39 0.29
C VAL A 8 -24.98 -33.72 1.48
N ASP A 9 -25.32 -34.18 2.68
CA ASP A 9 -24.63 -33.88 3.93
C ASP A 9 -23.25 -34.54 3.96
N ILE A 10 -22.18 -33.74 4.02
CA ILE A 10 -20.81 -34.23 4.29
C ILE A 10 -20.47 -33.88 5.75
N LYS A 11 -20.51 -34.89 6.62
CA LYS A 11 -20.01 -34.85 7.99
C LYS A 11 -18.47 -34.80 7.99
N LEU A 12 -17.90 -33.68 8.45
CA LEU A 12 -16.49 -33.57 8.80
C LEU A 12 -16.24 -34.21 10.18
N GLN A 13 -15.51 -35.33 10.20
CA GLN A 13 -15.02 -35.96 11.42
C GLN A 13 -13.63 -35.42 11.80
N ASN A 14 -13.52 -35.02 13.07
CA ASN A 14 -12.30 -34.55 13.74
C ASN A 14 -11.24 -35.65 13.83
N LEU A 15 -10.04 -35.40 13.29
CA LEU A 15 -8.84 -36.19 13.55
C LEU A 15 -7.98 -35.48 14.61
N LYS A 16 -7.94 -36.08 15.80
CA LYS A 16 -6.95 -35.80 16.86
C LYS A 16 -5.61 -36.38 16.44
N VAL A 17 -4.55 -35.59 16.57
CA VAL A 17 -3.16 -36.06 16.46
C VAL A 17 -2.66 -36.34 17.89
N GLU A 18 -2.30 -37.60 18.15
CA GLU A 18 -1.70 -38.06 19.40
C GLU A 18 -0.21 -37.74 19.44
N GLU A 19 0.25 -37.20 20.58
CA GLU A 19 1.66 -37.00 20.92
C GLU A 19 2.32 -38.33 21.28
N SER A 20 3.38 -38.70 20.55
CA SER A 20 4.23 -39.84 20.91
C SER A 20 5.41 -39.39 21.78
N THR A 21 5.45 -39.90 23.01
CA THR A 21 6.56 -39.79 23.96
C THR A 21 7.44 -41.04 23.91
N THR A 22 8.75 -40.88 24.14
CA THR A 22 9.72 -41.82 24.80
C THR A 22 11.18 -41.48 24.39
N PRO A 23 12.24 -41.93 25.10
CA PRO A 23 12.61 -41.57 26.47
C PRO A 23 14.11 -41.15 26.63
N LYS A 24 14.47 -40.59 27.79
CA LYS A 24 15.86 -40.37 28.25
C LYS A 24 16.57 -41.68 28.60
N PRO A 25 17.91 -41.70 28.58
CA PRO A 25 18.70 -42.53 29.49
C PRO A 25 19.41 -41.69 30.57
N GLU A 26 19.34 -42.16 31.82
CA GLU A 26 20.20 -41.79 32.94
C GLU A 26 21.52 -42.58 32.92
N ALA A 27 22.59 -42.02 33.49
CA ALA A 27 23.32 -42.59 34.64
C ALA A 27 24.63 -41.83 34.95
N THR A 28 24.72 -41.31 36.19
CA THR A 28 25.83 -41.40 37.20
C THR A 28 27.31 -41.23 36.74
N ASN A 29 28.25 -40.57 37.43
CA ASN A 29 28.53 -40.52 38.87
C ASN A 29 29.70 -39.54 39.21
N ALA A 30 29.71 -39.11 40.47
CA ALA A 30 30.87 -38.88 41.37
C ALA A 30 31.83 -37.65 41.26
N ALA A 31 31.84 -36.95 42.40
CA ALA A 31 32.70 -35.91 42.96
C ALA A 31 34.23 -36.02 42.81
N THR A 32 34.91 -34.87 42.91
CA THR A 32 35.90 -34.59 43.98
C THR A 32 36.26 -33.10 44.07
N THR A 33 36.37 -32.64 45.31
CA THR A 33 36.77 -31.30 45.79
C THR A 33 38.29 -31.12 45.80
N GLU A 34 38.80 -29.91 45.55
CA GLU A 34 39.92 -29.37 46.33
C GLU A 34 40.01 -27.83 46.30
N LYS A 35 40.18 -27.26 47.49
CA LYS A 35 40.50 -25.84 47.78
C LYS A 35 41.99 -25.59 47.52
N VAL A 36 42.43 -24.33 47.46
CA VAL A 36 43.48 -23.74 48.33
C VAL A 36 43.89 -22.32 47.86
N THR A 37 43.54 -21.35 48.72
CA THR A 37 44.19 -20.09 49.15
C THR A 37 45.16 -19.24 48.30
N LYS A 38 44.91 -17.92 48.36
CA LYS A 38 45.82 -16.77 48.13
C LYS A 38 47.03 -16.74 49.10
N PRO A 39 48.07 -15.95 48.76
CA PRO A 39 48.55 -14.95 49.71
C PRO A 39 48.83 -13.55 49.11
N LYS A 40 48.94 -12.58 50.04
CA LYS A 40 49.14 -11.12 49.89
C LYS A 40 50.63 -10.69 49.92
N LYS A 41 50.85 -9.39 49.59
CA LYS A 41 51.85 -8.38 50.07
C LYS A 41 53.06 -8.17 49.15
N GLU A 42 53.72 -7.02 49.01
CA GLU A 42 53.70 -5.67 49.64
C GLU A 42 54.43 -4.67 48.71
N LYS A 43 54.39 -3.37 49.05
CA LYS A 43 54.90 -2.21 48.28
C LYS A 43 56.43 -1.98 48.40
N SER A 44 57.05 -1.33 47.41
CA SER A 44 58.17 -0.40 47.65
C SER A 44 58.23 0.75 46.62
N LYS A 45 58.45 1.98 47.12
CA LYS A 45 58.71 3.22 46.39
C LYS A 45 60.20 3.34 46.05
N GLN A 46 60.55 4.02 44.95
CA GLN A 46 61.82 4.75 44.80
C GLN A 46 61.70 5.91 43.80
N GLU A 47 62.55 6.92 44.00
CA GLU A 47 62.42 8.34 43.61
C GLU A 47 62.93 8.70 42.19
N LYS A 48 62.60 9.94 41.76
CA LYS A 48 62.89 10.61 40.47
C LYS A 48 64.38 11.00 40.30
N PRO A 49 64.82 11.37 39.07
CA PRO A 49 64.91 12.81 38.76
C PRO A 49 64.46 13.22 37.35
N LYS A 50 64.18 14.53 37.20
CA LYS A 50 63.73 15.26 36.00
C LYS A 50 64.86 15.44 34.97
N GLN A 51 64.52 15.44 33.68
CA GLN A 51 65.14 16.29 32.65
C GLN A 51 64.23 16.43 31.41
N GLU A 52 64.53 17.42 30.57
CA GLU A 52 63.62 18.31 29.83
C GLU A 52 62.94 17.78 28.55
N LYS A 53 61.86 18.50 28.16
CA LYS A 53 61.02 18.41 26.95
C LYS A 53 61.83 18.62 25.65
N PRO A 54 61.43 18.08 24.46
CA PRO A 54 60.34 18.70 23.69
C PRO A 54 59.36 17.75 22.98
N LYS A 55 58.21 18.37 22.67
CA LYS A 55 56.97 17.89 22.05
C LYS A 55 57.18 17.18 20.71
N GLN A 56 56.37 16.14 20.47
CA GLN A 56 55.60 15.99 19.22
C GLN A 56 54.47 14.96 19.42
N GLU A 57 53.27 15.36 19.02
CA GLU A 57 51.99 14.66 19.19
C GLU A 57 51.89 13.39 18.36
N LYS A 58 51.40 12.31 18.99
CA LYS A 58 50.59 11.26 18.34
C LYS A 58 49.51 10.80 19.32
N GLU A 59 48.33 11.41 19.25
CA GLU A 59 47.14 10.89 19.93
C GLU A 59 46.66 9.60 19.25
N LYS A 60 46.50 8.54 20.06
CA LYS A 60 45.69 7.37 19.72
C LYS A 60 44.22 7.67 20.06
N PRO A 61 43.24 7.16 19.30
CA PRO A 61 41.84 7.56 19.45
C PRO A 61 41.29 7.03 20.79
N LYS A 62 40.69 7.92 21.58
CA LYS A 62 39.86 7.54 22.72
C LYS A 62 38.53 7.01 22.20
N GLN A 63 38.12 5.84 22.70
CA GLN A 63 36.76 5.34 22.58
C GLN A 63 35.80 6.35 23.24
N GLU A 64 34.95 6.98 22.44
CA GLU A 64 33.82 7.77 22.93
C GLU A 64 32.70 6.84 23.40
N LYS A 65 32.14 7.15 24.57
CA LYS A 65 30.88 6.57 25.04
C LYS A 65 29.76 6.94 24.05
N PRO A 66 28.77 6.06 23.83
CA PRO A 66 27.66 6.38 22.96
C PRO A 66 26.95 7.63 23.49
N GLN A 67 26.92 8.67 22.66
CA GLN A 67 26.11 9.87 22.88
C GLN A 67 24.65 9.42 23.01
N ALA A 68 23.98 9.94 24.05
CA ALA A 68 22.53 9.88 24.12
C ALA A 68 21.97 10.49 22.83
N ALA A 69 21.06 9.77 22.17
CA ALA A 69 20.36 10.27 21.00
C ALA A 69 19.76 11.64 21.33
N ASP A 70 20.10 12.65 20.51
CA ASP A 70 19.50 13.97 20.59
C ASP A 70 17.97 13.82 20.54
N GLU A 71 17.31 14.04 21.69
CA GLU A 71 15.87 14.25 21.72
C GLU A 71 15.57 15.50 20.90
N ALA A 72 14.85 15.33 19.79
CA ALA A 72 14.33 16.46 19.03
C ALA A 72 13.60 17.42 20.00
N PRO A 73 13.83 18.74 19.91
CA PRO A 73 13.17 19.70 20.80
C PRO A 73 11.66 19.49 20.72
N ALA A 74 10.99 19.43 21.88
CA ALA A 74 9.55 19.28 21.95
C ALA A 74 8.88 20.36 21.12
N GLU A 75 8.21 19.97 20.04
CA GLU A 75 7.43 20.86 19.19
C GLU A 75 6.43 21.60 20.10
N VAL A 76 6.55 22.93 20.16
CA VAL A 76 5.61 23.77 20.91
C VAL A 76 4.31 23.75 20.13
N LEU A 77 3.39 22.89 20.56
CA LEU A 77 2.11 22.73 19.88
C LEU A 77 1.20 23.93 20.17
N ASP A 78 0.55 24.42 19.12
CA ASP A 78 -0.31 25.59 19.19
C ASP A 78 -1.71 25.24 19.73
N TYR A 79 -2.18 26.00 20.72
CA TYR A 79 -3.53 25.91 21.29
C TYR A 79 -4.37 27.17 21.00
N ASN A 80 -3.88 28.08 20.14
CA ASN A 80 -4.56 29.33 19.82
C ASN A 80 -5.73 29.06 18.87
N ARG A 81 -6.90 28.78 19.45
CA ARG A 81 -8.18 28.73 18.76
C ARG A 81 -8.97 30.00 19.05
N SER A 82 -9.76 30.48 18.07
CA SER A 82 -10.60 31.65 18.29
C SER A 82 -11.70 31.34 19.32
N PRO A 83 -12.24 32.35 20.03
CA PRO A 83 -13.35 32.14 20.95
C PRO A 83 -14.54 31.44 20.29
N GLU A 84 -14.85 31.77 19.03
CA GLU A 84 -15.93 31.16 18.26
C GLU A 84 -15.66 29.69 17.93
N GLU A 85 -14.41 29.34 17.59
CA GLU A 85 -14.01 27.94 17.35
C GLU A 85 -14.15 27.11 18.63
N ILE A 86 -13.79 27.68 19.78
CA ILE A 86 -13.92 27.01 21.08
C ILE A 86 -15.39 26.77 21.41
N GLU A 87 -16.23 27.80 21.32
CA GLU A 87 -17.66 27.69 21.63
C GLU A 87 -18.34 26.62 20.76
N LYS A 88 -18.10 26.65 19.44
CA LYS A 88 -18.63 25.65 18.51
C LYS A 88 -18.17 24.23 18.84
N ALA A 89 -16.91 24.04 19.21
CA ALA A 89 -16.40 22.72 19.59
C ALA A 89 -17.05 22.19 20.88
N LEU A 90 -17.34 23.07 21.85
CA LEU A 90 -18.02 22.71 23.09
C LEU A 90 -19.49 22.35 22.87
N GLU A 91 -20.19 23.05 21.97
CA GLU A 91 -21.54 22.70 21.58
C GLU A 91 -21.58 21.28 20.98
N GLU A 92 -20.64 20.96 20.09
CA GLU A 92 -20.54 19.63 19.48
C GLU A 92 -20.13 18.53 20.46
N TRP A 93 -19.25 18.84 21.43
CA TRP A 93 -18.82 17.90 22.47
C TRP A 93 -20.00 17.32 23.27
N SER A 94 -21.00 18.15 23.55
CA SER A 94 -22.19 17.78 24.32
C SER A 94 -23.20 16.92 23.56
N LYS A 95 -23.09 16.82 22.23
CA LYS A 95 -24.02 16.07 21.39
C LYS A 95 -23.64 14.59 21.34
N LYS A 96 -24.65 13.73 21.21
CA LYS A 96 -24.44 12.28 21.07
C LYS A 96 -23.72 11.97 19.75
N PRO A 97 -22.73 11.06 19.75
CA PRO A 97 -22.09 10.60 18.52
C PRO A 97 -23.06 9.89 17.58
N SER A 98 -22.84 10.05 16.28
CA SER A 98 -23.50 9.29 15.23
C SER A 98 -23.12 7.81 15.31
N THR A 99 -24.01 6.90 14.94
CA THR A 99 -23.70 5.46 14.84
C THR A 99 -23.42 5.05 13.40
N VAL A 100 -22.47 4.13 13.18
CA VAL A 100 -22.29 3.48 11.87
C VAL A 100 -23.37 2.41 11.69
N ASN A 101 -23.90 2.28 10.47
CA ASN A 101 -24.76 1.16 10.12
C ASN A 101 -23.94 -0.14 10.12
N LYS A 102 -24.34 -1.13 10.93
CA LYS A 102 -23.71 -2.45 10.87
C LYS A 102 -23.91 -3.06 9.49
N ARG A 103 -22.80 -3.45 8.85
CA ARG A 103 -22.84 -4.21 7.60
C ARG A 103 -23.31 -5.63 7.91
N GLN A 104 -24.24 -6.13 7.11
CA GLN A 104 -24.61 -7.54 7.13
C GLN A 104 -23.60 -8.32 6.27
N PRO A 105 -22.94 -9.37 6.79
CA PRO A 105 -21.88 -10.09 6.08
C PRO A 105 -22.29 -10.62 4.69
N ASP A 106 -23.56 -11.00 4.52
CA ASP A 106 -24.06 -11.64 3.30
C ASP A 106 -24.77 -10.67 2.33
N GLU A 107 -24.95 -9.41 2.71
CA GLU A 107 -25.65 -8.43 1.88
C GLU A 107 -24.73 -7.86 0.79
N LYS A 108 -25.18 -7.94 -0.46
CA LYS A 108 -24.48 -7.31 -1.59
C LYS A 108 -24.61 -5.80 -1.48
N ILE A 109 -23.47 -5.11 -1.48
CA ILE A 109 -23.42 -3.66 -1.39
C ILE A 109 -23.77 -3.07 -2.76
N LEU A 110 -24.92 -2.40 -2.83
CA LEU A 110 -25.41 -1.69 -4.02
C LEU A 110 -25.53 -0.19 -3.73
N PRO A 111 -25.44 0.68 -4.76
CA PRO A 111 -25.65 2.12 -4.59
C PRO A 111 -27.05 2.43 -4.04
N LYS A 112 -27.12 3.41 -3.14
CA LYS A 112 -28.35 3.91 -2.52
C LYS A 112 -28.58 5.36 -3.00
N PRO A 113 -29.80 5.73 -3.46
CA PRO A 113 -30.06 7.05 -4.03
C PRO A 113 -29.73 8.23 -3.11
N ASP A 114 -30.04 8.09 -1.81
CA ASP A 114 -29.86 9.16 -0.82
C ASP A 114 -28.53 9.06 -0.04
N ALA A 115 -27.58 8.25 -0.52
CA ALA A 115 -26.29 8.05 0.14
C ALA A 115 -25.12 8.43 -0.76
N ARG A 116 -24.01 8.82 -0.15
CA ARG A 116 -22.73 8.97 -0.86
C ARG A 116 -22.20 7.59 -1.23
N ASN A 117 -22.29 7.21 -2.50
CA ASN A 117 -21.82 5.93 -3.02
C ASN A 117 -20.38 6.05 -3.53
N ILE A 118 -19.45 5.42 -2.83
CA ILE A 118 -18.02 5.46 -3.13
C ILE A 118 -17.59 4.10 -3.65
N MET A 119 -17.21 4.05 -4.93
CA MET A 119 -16.57 2.89 -5.50
C MET A 119 -15.05 3.06 -5.45
N ILE A 120 -14.34 2.05 -4.96
CA ILE A 120 -12.89 2.09 -4.81
C ILE A 120 -12.31 0.93 -5.59
N THR A 121 -11.30 1.22 -6.40
CA THR A 121 -10.48 0.20 -7.05
C THR A 121 -9.02 0.43 -6.73
N SER A 122 -8.29 -0.67 -6.57
CA SER A 122 -6.83 -0.68 -6.53
C SER A 122 -6.31 -1.31 -7.80
N ALA A 123 -5.21 -0.78 -8.35
CA ALA A 123 -4.55 -1.34 -9.51
C ALA A 123 -4.37 -2.86 -9.39
N LEU A 124 -4.84 -3.60 -10.39
CA LEU A 124 -4.78 -5.06 -10.39
C LEU A 124 -3.32 -5.52 -10.41
N PRO A 125 -2.81 -6.18 -9.35
CA PRO A 125 -1.45 -6.72 -9.37
C PRO A 125 -1.32 -7.84 -10.41
N TYR A 126 -0.23 -7.80 -11.18
CA TYR A 126 0.15 -8.88 -12.08
C TYR A 126 0.38 -10.17 -11.29
N VAL A 127 -0.34 -11.24 -11.66
CA VAL A 127 -0.36 -12.50 -10.91
C VAL A 127 0.98 -13.22 -10.94
N ASN A 128 1.78 -13.07 -11.99
CA ASN A 128 3.01 -13.84 -12.19
C ASN A 128 4.19 -13.45 -11.27
N ASN A 129 4.00 -12.50 -10.36
CA ASN A 129 5.04 -12.04 -9.43
C ASN A 129 4.53 -11.94 -8.00
N VAL A 130 5.44 -12.06 -7.04
CA VAL A 130 5.14 -11.80 -5.63
C VAL A 130 5.19 -10.27 -5.43
N PRO A 131 4.15 -9.64 -4.86
CA PRO A 131 4.16 -8.21 -4.63
C PRO A 131 5.20 -7.82 -3.57
N HIS A 132 5.92 -6.72 -3.81
CA HIS A 132 6.80 -6.10 -2.81
C HIS A 132 6.10 -4.94 -2.10
N LEU A 133 6.71 -4.40 -1.05
CA LEU A 133 6.12 -3.30 -0.26
C LEU A 133 5.78 -2.06 -1.10
N GLY A 134 6.54 -1.83 -2.18
CA GLY A 134 6.27 -0.77 -3.15
C GLY A 134 4.98 -0.97 -3.93
N ASN A 135 4.64 -2.20 -4.35
CA ASN A 135 3.33 -2.48 -4.96
C ASN A 135 2.22 -2.30 -3.93
N LEU A 136 2.45 -2.75 -2.70
CA LEU A 136 1.48 -2.66 -1.63
C LEU A 136 1.12 -1.20 -1.30
N VAL A 137 2.10 -0.36 -0.99
CA VAL A 137 1.87 1.07 -0.71
C VAL A 137 1.37 1.83 -1.95
N GLY A 138 1.85 1.44 -3.13
CA GLY A 138 1.55 2.06 -4.43
C GLY A 138 0.08 2.02 -4.82
N SER A 139 -0.66 1.02 -4.36
CA SER A 139 -2.07 0.85 -4.72
C SER A 139 -2.90 0.21 -3.62
N LEU A 140 -2.57 -1.02 -3.23
CA LEU A 140 -3.43 -1.91 -2.44
C LEU A 140 -3.69 -1.40 -1.01
N LEU A 141 -2.63 -1.08 -0.27
CA LEU A 141 -2.74 -0.55 1.09
C LEU A 141 -3.31 0.88 1.10
N SER A 142 -2.95 1.71 0.12
CA SER A 142 -3.52 3.06 -0.02
C SER A 142 -5.04 3.01 -0.21
N ALA A 143 -5.51 2.11 -1.08
CA ALA A 143 -6.95 1.92 -1.32
C ALA A 143 -7.67 1.36 -0.09
N ASP A 144 -7.07 0.40 0.62
CA ASP A 144 -7.63 -0.17 1.84
C ASP A 144 -7.79 0.87 2.95
N VAL A 145 -6.78 1.70 3.19
CA VAL A 145 -6.82 2.80 4.14
C VAL A 145 -7.96 3.77 3.80
N PHE A 146 -8.10 4.15 2.52
CA PHE A 146 -9.21 5.00 2.12
C PHE A 146 -10.58 4.32 2.24
N ALA A 147 -10.69 3.03 1.91
CA ALA A 147 -11.93 2.26 2.03
C ALA A 147 -12.41 2.17 3.48
N ARG A 148 -11.50 1.86 4.40
CA ARG A 148 -11.77 1.84 5.85
C ARG A 148 -12.19 3.21 6.37
N TYR A 149 -11.54 4.28 5.91
CA TYR A 149 -11.96 5.64 6.20
C TYR A 149 -13.39 5.92 5.71
N CYS A 150 -13.72 5.60 4.46
CA CYS A 150 -15.09 5.80 3.94
C CYS A 150 -16.13 5.02 4.75
N ARG A 151 -15.82 3.78 5.15
CA ARG A 151 -16.67 2.97 6.04
C ARG A 151 -16.85 3.64 7.40
N SER A 152 -15.79 4.19 7.99
CA SER A 152 -15.87 4.94 9.26
C SER A 152 -16.73 6.19 9.17
N ARG A 153 -16.83 6.81 7.98
CA ARG A 153 -17.73 7.93 7.67
C ARG A 153 -19.16 7.51 7.33
N ASN A 154 -19.48 6.21 7.43
CA ASN A 154 -20.77 5.63 7.06
C ASN A 154 -21.13 5.85 5.57
N TYR A 155 -20.13 5.97 4.69
CA TYR A 155 -20.36 6.04 3.24
C TYR A 155 -20.72 4.66 2.70
N ASN A 156 -21.53 4.63 1.64
CA ASN A 156 -21.84 3.38 0.97
C ASN A 156 -20.66 2.99 0.08
N THR A 157 -19.77 2.15 0.61
CA THR A 157 -18.46 1.89 0.02
C THR A 157 -18.35 0.48 -0.52
N LEU A 158 -17.98 0.35 -1.80
CA LEU A 158 -17.60 -0.92 -2.42
C LEU A 158 -16.12 -0.85 -2.86
N PHE A 159 -15.28 -1.69 -2.25
CA PHE A 159 -13.85 -1.80 -2.54
C PHE A 159 -13.53 -3.12 -3.26
N ILE A 160 -13.12 -3.00 -4.52
CA ILE A 160 -12.84 -4.12 -5.42
C ILE A 160 -11.37 -4.12 -5.85
N CYS A 161 -10.79 -5.31 -5.91
CA CYS A 161 -9.51 -5.55 -6.58
C CYS A 161 -9.48 -6.99 -7.12
N GLY A 162 -8.35 -7.42 -7.68
CA GLY A 162 -8.16 -8.77 -8.18
C GLY A 162 -6.82 -8.89 -8.88
N THR A 163 -6.54 -10.07 -9.43
CA THR A 163 -5.30 -10.33 -10.18
C THR A 163 -5.47 -10.03 -11.68
N ASP A 164 -4.47 -9.36 -12.25
CA ASP A 164 -4.26 -9.31 -13.70
C ASP A 164 -3.50 -10.57 -14.14
N GLU A 165 -4.13 -11.38 -14.99
CA GLU A 165 -3.70 -12.76 -15.25
C GLU A 165 -3.27 -13.01 -16.70
N TYR A 166 -3.64 -12.12 -17.62
CA TYR A 166 -3.38 -12.33 -19.04
C TYR A 166 -2.04 -11.75 -19.49
N GLY A 167 -1.66 -12.09 -20.72
CA GLY A 167 -0.49 -11.51 -21.40
C GLY A 167 0.75 -12.40 -21.40
N THR A 168 1.75 -11.95 -22.17
CA THR A 168 2.94 -12.74 -22.49
C THR A 168 3.74 -13.14 -21.26
N ALA A 169 3.79 -12.28 -20.24
CA ALA A 169 4.60 -12.53 -19.05
C ALA A 169 4.08 -13.72 -18.23
N THR A 170 2.77 -13.99 -18.26
CA THR A 170 2.18 -15.20 -17.66
C THR A 170 2.57 -16.43 -18.47
N GLU A 171 2.48 -16.40 -19.80
CA GLU A 171 2.93 -17.52 -20.65
C GLU A 171 4.43 -17.82 -20.48
N THR A 172 5.28 -16.78 -20.38
CA THR A 172 6.72 -16.94 -20.12
C THR A 172 6.95 -17.66 -18.80
N LYS A 173 6.31 -17.18 -17.73
CA LYS A 173 6.50 -17.70 -16.38
C LYS A 173 5.95 -19.13 -16.26
N ALA A 174 4.82 -19.41 -16.90
CA ALA A 174 4.25 -20.75 -17.00
C ALA A 174 5.23 -21.73 -17.68
N LEU A 175 5.88 -21.31 -18.77
CA LEU A 175 6.90 -22.09 -19.45
C LEU A 175 8.14 -22.34 -18.59
N GLU A 176 8.64 -21.31 -17.88
CA GLU A 176 9.76 -21.43 -16.94
C GLU A 176 9.47 -22.41 -15.79
N GLU A 177 8.26 -22.34 -15.22
CA GLU A 177 7.81 -23.21 -14.13
C GLU A 177 7.23 -24.55 -14.64
N LYS A 178 7.27 -24.79 -15.96
CA LYS A 178 6.79 -26.02 -16.62
C LYS A 178 5.33 -26.37 -16.28
N CYS A 179 4.45 -25.37 -16.29
CA CYS A 179 3.01 -25.51 -16.05
C CYS A 179 2.20 -24.74 -17.10
N THR A 180 0.88 -24.85 -17.06
CA THR A 180 -0.03 -24.06 -17.90
C THR A 180 -0.21 -22.64 -17.36
N PRO A 181 -0.56 -21.65 -18.21
CA PRO A 181 -0.91 -20.31 -17.76
C PRO A 181 -2.00 -20.30 -16.67
N ARG A 182 -2.98 -21.20 -16.74
CA ARG A 182 -4.03 -21.29 -15.72
C ARG A 182 -3.50 -21.74 -14.36
N GLU A 183 -2.70 -22.80 -14.33
CA GLU A 183 -2.12 -23.35 -13.10
C GLU A 183 -1.23 -22.32 -12.38
N ILE A 184 -0.42 -21.56 -13.12
CA ILE A 184 0.40 -20.51 -12.51
C ILE A 184 -0.45 -19.38 -11.94
N CYS A 185 -1.50 -18.96 -12.66
CA CYS A 185 -2.42 -17.95 -12.14
C CYS A 185 -3.11 -18.42 -10.87
N ASP A 186 -3.59 -19.67 -10.83
CA ASP A 186 -4.22 -20.27 -9.65
C ASP A 186 -3.28 -20.29 -8.44
N LYS A 187 -2.03 -20.72 -8.66
CA LYS A 187 -0.98 -20.75 -7.64
C LYS A 187 -0.71 -19.36 -7.05
N TYR A 188 -0.46 -18.36 -7.90
CA TYR A 188 -0.08 -17.03 -7.42
C TYR A 188 -1.28 -16.20 -6.96
N TYR A 189 -2.50 -16.44 -7.45
CA TYR A 189 -3.72 -15.85 -6.89
C TYR A 189 -3.87 -16.21 -5.41
N ALA A 190 -3.69 -17.48 -5.05
CA ALA A 190 -3.73 -17.93 -3.66
C ALA A 190 -2.61 -17.30 -2.81
N LEU A 191 -1.41 -17.14 -3.38
CA LEU A 191 -0.29 -16.46 -2.71
C LEU A 191 -0.60 -14.98 -2.44
N HIS A 192 -1.13 -14.27 -3.44
CA HIS A 192 -1.55 -12.88 -3.32
C HIS A 192 -2.59 -12.72 -2.22
N ARG A 193 -3.64 -13.54 -2.24
CA ARG A 193 -4.67 -13.57 -1.18
C ARG A 193 -4.06 -13.72 0.20
N LYS A 194 -3.19 -14.72 0.40
CA LYS A 194 -2.53 -14.94 1.70
C LYS A 194 -1.73 -13.73 2.17
N ILE A 195 -0.99 -13.08 1.28
CA ILE A 195 -0.22 -11.87 1.60
C ILE A 195 -1.17 -10.74 2.01
N TYR A 196 -2.23 -10.51 1.23
CA TYR A 196 -3.17 -9.42 1.47
C TYR A 196 -3.99 -9.63 2.74
N ASP A 197 -4.38 -10.87 3.04
CA ASP A 197 -5.04 -11.22 4.29
C ASP A 197 -4.13 -10.95 5.50
N TRP A 198 -2.83 -11.28 5.41
CA TRP A 198 -1.86 -10.99 6.47
C TRP A 198 -1.63 -9.48 6.69
N PHE A 199 -1.60 -8.71 5.59
CA PHE A 199 -1.60 -7.24 5.64
C PHE A 199 -2.96 -6.63 6.00
N GLN A 200 -3.98 -7.46 6.27
CA GLN A 200 -5.31 -7.05 6.67
C GLN A 200 -5.97 -6.12 5.63
N LEU A 201 -5.85 -6.43 4.34
CA LEU A 201 -6.55 -5.70 3.30
C LEU A 201 -8.01 -6.18 3.19
N GLU A 202 -8.96 -5.29 3.43
CA GLU A 202 -10.38 -5.60 3.56
C GLU A 202 -11.14 -5.27 2.27
N PHE A 203 -10.90 -6.09 1.24
CA PHE A 203 -11.68 -6.05 -0.01
C PHE A 203 -13.10 -6.53 0.24
N ASP A 204 -14.10 -5.85 -0.34
CA ASP A 204 -15.47 -6.37 -0.39
C ASP A 204 -15.56 -7.57 -1.36
N PHE A 205 -14.73 -7.55 -2.41
CA PHE A 205 -14.49 -8.72 -3.26
C PHE A 205 -13.12 -8.64 -3.96
N PHE A 206 -12.42 -9.77 -4.01
CA PHE A 206 -11.12 -9.88 -4.70
C PHE A 206 -11.20 -10.93 -5.81
N GLY A 207 -11.40 -10.47 -7.04
CA GLY A 207 -11.65 -11.33 -8.18
C GLY A 207 -10.42 -11.58 -9.05
N ARG A 208 -10.69 -11.95 -10.30
CA ARG A 208 -9.70 -12.38 -11.31
C ARG A 208 -10.13 -11.91 -12.68
N THR A 209 -9.17 -11.59 -13.53
CA THR A 209 -9.42 -11.22 -14.94
C THR A 209 -9.71 -12.44 -15.83
N SER A 210 -9.28 -13.64 -15.44
CA SER A 210 -9.48 -14.87 -16.24
C SER A 210 -10.87 -15.53 -16.06
N THR A 211 -11.95 -14.74 -16.26
CA THR A 211 -13.34 -15.19 -16.06
C THR A 211 -14.19 -15.05 -17.32
N GLN A 212 -15.33 -15.75 -17.34
CA GLN A 212 -16.30 -15.64 -18.43
C GLN A 212 -16.88 -14.21 -18.52
N LYS A 213 -17.15 -13.57 -17.38
CA LYS A 213 -17.63 -12.17 -17.33
C LYS A 213 -16.64 -11.18 -17.92
N GLN A 214 -15.33 -11.40 -17.77
CA GLN A 214 -14.32 -10.60 -18.47
C GLN A 214 -14.53 -10.71 -19.98
N THR A 215 -14.64 -11.93 -20.51
CA THR A 215 -14.81 -12.14 -21.95
C THR A 215 -16.07 -11.44 -22.46
N GLU A 216 -17.21 -11.64 -21.79
CA GLU A 216 -18.48 -11.02 -22.18
C GLU A 216 -18.40 -9.49 -22.23
N ILE A 217 -17.88 -8.86 -21.17
CA ILE A 217 -17.88 -7.39 -21.03
C ILE A 217 -16.82 -6.75 -21.93
N SER A 218 -15.63 -7.34 -22.04
CA SER A 218 -14.59 -6.84 -22.95
C SER A 218 -15.05 -6.91 -24.41
N GLN A 219 -15.74 -7.97 -24.80
CA GLN A 219 -16.31 -8.12 -26.14
C GLN A 219 -17.47 -7.14 -26.38
N ASP A 220 -18.33 -6.89 -25.40
CA ASP A 220 -19.39 -5.88 -25.50
C ASP A 220 -18.83 -4.46 -25.71
N ILE A 221 -17.86 -4.05 -24.91
CA ILE A 221 -17.17 -2.74 -25.06
C ILE A 221 -16.50 -2.66 -26.44
N PHE A 222 -15.79 -3.71 -26.86
CA PHE A 222 -15.19 -3.78 -28.19
C PHE A 222 -16.23 -3.58 -29.30
N TRP A 223 -17.36 -4.29 -29.24
CA TRP A 223 -18.39 -4.19 -30.28
C TRP A 223 -19.05 -2.81 -30.32
N LYS A 224 -19.26 -2.17 -29.18
CA LYS A 224 -19.77 -0.79 -29.11
C LYS A 224 -18.81 0.20 -29.77
N LEU A 225 -17.51 0.08 -29.49
CA LEU A 225 -16.47 0.88 -30.14
C LEU A 225 -16.39 0.60 -31.65
N HIS A 226 -16.40 -0.67 -32.04
CA HIS A 226 -16.31 -1.10 -33.43
C HIS A 226 -17.50 -0.59 -34.28
N LYS A 227 -18.74 -0.72 -33.78
CA LYS A 227 -19.96 -0.22 -34.45
C LYS A 227 -19.93 1.29 -34.69
N ARG A 228 -19.11 2.02 -33.94
CA ARG A 228 -18.95 3.48 -34.02
C ARG A 228 -17.72 3.89 -34.83
N ASN A 229 -17.08 2.95 -35.54
CA ASN A 229 -15.87 3.16 -36.35
C ASN A 229 -14.66 3.66 -35.55
N LEU A 230 -14.61 3.38 -34.24
CA LEU A 230 -13.48 3.74 -33.37
C LEU A 230 -12.38 2.67 -33.34
N ILE A 231 -12.56 1.59 -34.09
CA ILE A 231 -11.61 0.50 -34.25
C ILE A 231 -11.17 0.46 -35.71
N SER A 232 -9.87 0.57 -35.95
CA SER A 232 -9.26 0.44 -37.27
C SER A 232 -8.45 -0.85 -37.40
N LYS A 233 -8.27 -1.32 -38.64
CA LYS A 233 -7.39 -2.45 -38.97
C LYS A 233 -6.08 -1.93 -39.55
N ASN A 234 -4.96 -2.46 -39.10
CA ASN A 234 -3.66 -2.21 -39.73
C ASN A 234 -2.80 -3.47 -39.70
N THR A 235 -1.91 -3.60 -40.67
CA THR A 235 -0.97 -4.72 -40.76
C THR A 235 0.36 -4.33 -40.12
N VAL A 236 0.88 -5.19 -39.24
CA VAL A 236 2.18 -5.01 -38.61
C VAL A 236 3.12 -6.10 -39.08
N GLU A 237 4.36 -5.75 -39.39
CA GLU A 237 5.42 -6.71 -39.67
C GLU A 237 6.04 -7.16 -38.35
N GLN A 238 6.07 -8.48 -38.12
CA GLN A 238 6.59 -9.09 -36.90
C GLN A 238 7.44 -10.30 -37.23
N LEU A 239 8.39 -10.61 -36.35
CA LEU A 239 9.21 -11.81 -36.46
C LEU A 239 8.42 -13.04 -36.01
N PHE A 240 8.33 -14.04 -36.88
CA PHE A 240 7.68 -15.33 -36.63
C PHE A 240 8.71 -16.45 -36.58
N CYS A 241 8.70 -17.23 -35.51
CA CYS A 241 9.54 -18.41 -35.39
C CYS A 241 8.78 -19.64 -35.91
N GLU A 242 9.25 -20.22 -37.01
CA GLU A 242 8.64 -21.41 -37.62
C GLU A 242 8.81 -22.67 -36.77
N THR A 243 9.87 -22.78 -35.99
CA THR A 243 10.06 -23.91 -35.07
C THR A 243 9.13 -23.83 -33.87
N CYS A 244 8.96 -22.64 -33.29
CA CYS A 244 8.08 -22.42 -32.14
C CYS A 244 6.62 -22.13 -32.54
N GLN A 245 6.32 -22.05 -33.84
CA GLN A 245 5.02 -21.72 -34.44
C GLN A 245 4.33 -20.53 -33.76
N ARG A 246 5.08 -19.44 -33.54
CA ARG A 246 4.57 -18.23 -32.88
C ARG A 246 5.25 -16.96 -33.35
N PHE A 247 4.55 -15.83 -33.24
CA PHE A 247 5.17 -14.51 -33.31
C PHE A 247 6.02 -14.26 -32.07
N LEU A 248 7.18 -13.65 -32.26
CA LEU A 248 8.13 -13.35 -31.20
C LEU A 248 7.94 -11.92 -30.73
N ALA A 249 7.59 -11.76 -29.45
CA ALA A 249 7.73 -10.48 -28.77
C ALA A 249 9.21 -10.09 -28.70
N ASP A 250 9.52 -8.80 -28.62
CA ASP A 250 10.88 -8.24 -28.59
C ASP A 250 11.81 -8.93 -27.58
N ARG A 251 11.28 -9.32 -26.41
CA ARG A 251 12.00 -10.07 -25.36
C ARG A 251 12.48 -11.46 -25.78
N TYR A 252 11.85 -12.07 -26.79
CA TYR A 252 12.18 -13.39 -27.34
C TYR A 252 13.01 -13.31 -28.61
N VAL A 253 13.38 -12.11 -29.03
CA VAL A 253 14.27 -11.87 -30.15
C VAL A 253 15.57 -11.31 -29.61
N ALA A 254 16.68 -11.90 -30.02
CA ALA A 254 17.94 -11.18 -30.00
C ALA A 254 18.62 -11.27 -31.35
N GLY A 255 19.51 -10.34 -31.63
CA GLY A 255 20.28 -10.34 -32.85
C GLY A 255 21.40 -9.32 -32.76
N THR A 256 22.02 -9.09 -33.90
CA THR A 256 23.04 -8.06 -34.03
C THR A 256 22.39 -6.69 -34.18
N CYS A 257 22.86 -5.72 -33.38
CA CYS A 257 22.45 -4.32 -33.46
C CYS A 257 22.55 -3.80 -34.92
N PRO A 258 21.48 -3.17 -35.47
CA PRO A 258 21.42 -2.84 -36.89
C PRO A 258 22.05 -1.50 -37.29
N ASP A 259 22.71 -0.79 -36.38
CA ASP A 259 23.23 0.55 -36.67
C ASP A 259 24.41 0.54 -37.68
N PRO A 260 24.26 1.13 -38.89
CA PRO A 260 25.30 1.13 -39.92
C PRO A 260 26.44 2.12 -39.67
N ALA A 261 26.30 3.07 -38.74
CA ALA A 261 27.36 4.03 -38.38
C ALA A 261 28.56 3.36 -37.66
N CYS A 262 28.48 2.05 -37.42
CA CYS A 262 29.44 1.26 -36.67
C CYS A 262 30.37 0.40 -37.53
N LYS A 263 31.58 0.91 -37.82
CA LYS A 263 32.66 0.16 -38.50
C LYS A 263 33.88 -0.02 -37.59
N TYR A 264 34.43 -1.23 -37.66
CA TYR A 264 35.47 -1.85 -36.82
C TYR A 264 36.87 -1.26 -37.05
N VAL A 265 37.62 -0.87 -36.01
CA VAL A 265 39.07 -1.16 -35.78
C VAL A 265 39.43 -0.94 -34.29
N ASP A 266 40.33 -1.76 -33.76
CA ASP A 266 40.83 -1.87 -32.39
C ASP A 266 41.30 -0.56 -31.69
N ALA A 267 40.77 -0.23 -30.49
CA ALA A 267 41.50 0.38 -29.34
C ALA A 267 40.58 0.78 -28.16
N PRO A 268 41.09 0.78 -26.90
CA PRO A 268 40.32 1.07 -25.67
C PRO A 268 40.40 2.55 -25.21
N ASP A 269 39.45 2.93 -24.35
CA ASP A 269 39.37 4.15 -23.49
C ASP A 269 38.65 5.42 -24.01
N ARG A 270 37.36 5.59 -23.63
CA ARG A 270 36.79 6.69 -22.79
C ARG A 270 35.27 6.93 -23.03
N TYR A 271 34.54 7.20 -21.94
CA TYR A 271 33.09 7.47 -21.88
C TYR A 271 32.77 8.99 -21.83
N VAL A 272 31.83 9.47 -22.66
CA VAL A 272 31.07 10.75 -22.48
C VAL A 272 29.64 10.58 -23.06
N ALA A 273 28.62 11.13 -22.40
CA ALA A 273 27.20 10.95 -22.72
C ALA A 273 26.61 12.05 -23.64
N GLY A 274 25.79 11.67 -24.63
CA GLY A 274 24.99 12.59 -25.46
C GLY A 274 24.90 12.22 -26.96
N THR A 275 25.78 11.34 -27.41
CA THR A 275 25.78 10.61 -28.68
C THR A 275 26.31 9.21 -28.36
N CYS A 276 25.95 8.18 -29.13
CA CYS A 276 26.26 6.77 -28.82
C CYS A 276 27.70 6.59 -28.27
N PRO A 277 27.90 6.09 -27.03
CA PRO A 277 29.22 6.00 -26.39
C PRO A 277 30.16 4.98 -27.06
N ASP A 278 29.63 4.17 -27.97
CA ASP A 278 30.37 3.22 -28.79
C ASP A 278 30.01 3.46 -30.26
N PRO A 279 30.87 4.17 -31.03
CA PRO A 279 30.73 4.32 -32.47
C PRO A 279 30.86 2.99 -33.23
N ALA A 280 30.99 1.84 -32.56
CA ALA A 280 31.20 0.50 -33.13
C ALA A 280 30.31 -0.60 -32.49
N CYS A 281 29.07 -0.28 -32.10
CA CYS A 281 28.12 -1.23 -31.51
C CYS A 281 27.58 -2.29 -32.51
N LYS A 282 28.34 -3.38 -32.71
CA LYS A 282 27.85 -4.66 -33.28
C LYS A 282 27.53 -5.66 -32.16
N TYR A 283 26.74 -5.22 -31.18
CA TYR A 283 26.35 -6.11 -30.09
C TYR A 283 25.50 -7.25 -30.66
N VAL A 284 26.02 -8.48 -30.61
CA VAL A 284 25.45 -9.69 -31.24
C VAL A 284 24.25 -10.27 -30.49
N ASP A 285 23.94 -9.72 -29.32
CA ASP A 285 22.85 -10.16 -28.45
C ASP A 285 21.95 -8.97 -28.06
N ALA A 286 21.79 -8.01 -28.97
CA ALA A 286 20.85 -6.91 -28.80
C ALA A 286 19.42 -7.46 -28.76
N ARG A 287 18.58 -6.96 -27.83
CA ARG A 287 17.17 -7.36 -27.72
C ARG A 287 16.34 -6.70 -28.81
N GLY A 288 15.14 -7.24 -29.05
CA GLY A 288 14.23 -6.71 -30.07
C GLY A 288 13.71 -5.28 -29.84
N ASP A 289 13.84 -4.75 -28.63
CA ASP A 289 13.35 -3.42 -28.22
C ASP A 289 14.48 -2.41 -28.00
N GLN A 290 15.64 -2.89 -27.54
CA GLN A 290 16.77 -2.05 -27.18
C GLN A 290 18.09 -2.82 -27.27
N CYS A 291 19.11 -2.16 -27.80
CA CYS A 291 20.48 -2.65 -27.64
C CYS A 291 21.04 -2.23 -26.27
N ASP A 292 21.30 -3.19 -25.39
CA ASP A 292 21.85 -2.92 -24.04
C ASP A 292 23.24 -2.28 -24.05
N LYS A 293 23.99 -2.41 -25.16
CA LYS A 293 25.35 -1.84 -25.28
C LYS A 293 25.33 -0.36 -25.64
N CYS A 294 24.55 0.05 -26.65
CA CYS A 294 24.49 1.46 -27.09
C CYS A 294 23.27 2.23 -26.56
N GLY A 295 22.30 1.54 -25.95
CA GLY A 295 21.05 2.12 -25.45
C GLY A 295 20.03 2.48 -26.53
N LYS A 296 20.33 2.25 -27.82
CA LYS A 296 19.43 2.57 -28.94
C LYS A 296 18.17 1.71 -28.88
N LEU A 297 17.02 2.38 -28.98
CA LEU A 297 15.73 1.73 -29.18
C LEU A 297 15.63 1.31 -30.65
N ILE A 298 15.29 0.05 -30.88
CA ILE A 298 15.21 -0.57 -32.20
C ILE A 298 13.91 -1.36 -32.30
N ASN A 299 13.42 -1.57 -33.52
CA ASN A 299 12.33 -2.52 -33.74
C ASN A 299 12.92 -3.91 -34.01
N ALA A 300 12.29 -4.97 -33.51
CA ALA A 300 12.83 -6.32 -33.62
C ALA A 300 13.07 -6.75 -35.08
N VAL A 301 12.24 -6.28 -36.02
CA VAL A 301 12.38 -6.53 -37.46
C VAL A 301 13.62 -5.90 -38.09
N GLU A 302 14.22 -4.90 -37.41
CA GLU A 302 15.43 -4.22 -37.87
C GLU A 302 16.69 -5.01 -37.50
N LEU A 303 16.63 -5.92 -36.51
CA LEU A 303 17.80 -6.70 -36.06
C LEU A 303 18.45 -7.47 -37.21
N VAL A 304 19.79 -7.43 -37.25
CA VAL A 304 20.58 -8.23 -38.18
C VAL A 304 20.75 -9.62 -37.60
N GLU A 305 20.51 -10.67 -38.39
CA GLU A 305 20.54 -12.07 -37.94
C GLU A 305 19.71 -12.32 -36.66
N PRO A 306 18.40 -12.04 -36.69
CA PRO A 306 17.56 -12.28 -35.53
C PRO A 306 17.57 -13.76 -35.18
N LYS A 307 17.50 -14.06 -33.89
CA LYS A 307 17.45 -15.39 -33.31
C LYS A 307 16.35 -15.44 -32.27
N CYS A 308 15.60 -16.52 -32.29
CA CYS A 308 14.64 -16.83 -31.25
C CYS A 308 15.38 -17.21 -29.96
N GLN A 309 15.15 -16.49 -28.86
CA GLN A 309 15.75 -16.83 -27.56
C GLN A 309 15.24 -18.17 -26.98
N ILE A 310 14.12 -18.70 -27.50
CA ILE A 310 13.52 -19.96 -27.04
C ILE A 310 14.22 -21.17 -27.70
N CYS A 311 14.29 -21.20 -29.04
CA CYS A 311 14.78 -22.36 -29.80
C CYS A 311 16.06 -22.09 -30.61
N ARG A 312 16.59 -20.87 -30.57
CA ARG A 312 17.79 -20.42 -31.30
C ARG A 312 17.67 -20.42 -32.83
N SER A 313 16.50 -20.74 -33.41
CA SER A 313 16.25 -20.64 -34.85
C SER A 313 16.18 -19.18 -35.32
N THR A 314 16.41 -18.96 -36.62
CA THR A 314 16.21 -17.65 -37.27
C THR A 314 14.72 -17.43 -37.56
N PRO A 315 14.08 -16.38 -37.01
CA PRO A 315 12.70 -16.06 -37.31
C PRO A 315 12.57 -15.34 -38.67
N GLN A 316 11.39 -15.49 -39.28
CA GLN A 316 11.02 -14.89 -40.57
C GLN A 316 10.11 -13.69 -40.34
N ILE A 317 10.25 -12.62 -41.12
CA ILE A 317 9.30 -11.50 -41.07
C ILE A 317 7.98 -11.95 -41.69
N ARG A 318 6.88 -11.83 -40.95
CA ARG A 318 5.52 -12.08 -41.42
C ARG A 318 4.63 -10.88 -41.13
N LYS A 319 3.67 -10.65 -42.02
CA LYS A 319 2.63 -9.64 -41.86
C LYS A 319 1.50 -10.22 -41.01
N SER A 320 1.10 -9.49 -39.98
CA SER A 320 0.06 -9.86 -39.03
C SER A 320 -0.97 -8.73 -38.95
N GLU A 321 -2.24 -9.02 -39.19
CA GLU A 321 -3.30 -8.02 -39.06
C GLU A 321 -3.66 -7.77 -37.59
N HIS A 322 -3.84 -6.50 -37.24
CA HIS A 322 -4.13 -6.06 -35.89
C HIS A 322 -5.22 -5.00 -35.85
N LEU A 323 -5.96 -4.98 -34.74
CA LEU A 323 -6.94 -3.95 -34.43
C LEU A 323 -6.31 -2.83 -33.61
N PHE A 324 -6.74 -1.59 -33.86
CA PHE A 324 -6.26 -0.39 -33.21
C PHE A 324 -7.44 0.44 -32.71
N LEU A 325 -7.37 0.91 -31.46
CA LEU A 325 -8.27 1.90 -30.91
C LEU A 325 -7.87 3.29 -31.43
N ASP A 326 -8.81 3.99 -32.04
CA ASP A 326 -8.63 5.34 -32.57
C ASP A 326 -8.73 6.40 -31.45
N LEU A 327 -7.67 6.48 -30.64
CA LEU A 327 -7.53 7.52 -29.62
C LEU A 327 -7.51 8.96 -30.18
N PRO A 328 -6.94 9.27 -31.36
CA PRO A 328 -7.05 10.60 -31.96
C PRO A 328 -8.49 11.11 -32.02
N THR A 329 -9.42 10.28 -32.51
CA THR A 329 -10.84 10.64 -32.61
C THR A 329 -11.49 10.85 -31.23
N LEU A 330 -11.07 10.08 -30.22
CA LEU A 330 -11.59 10.16 -28.84
C LEU A 330 -10.93 11.26 -27.98
N SER A 331 -9.83 11.85 -28.45
CA SER A 331 -9.02 12.81 -27.69
C SER A 331 -9.82 14.01 -27.16
N PRO A 332 -10.74 14.64 -27.91
CA PRO A 332 -11.52 15.77 -27.41
C PRO A 332 -12.41 15.40 -26.21
N ASP A 333 -13.06 14.22 -26.26
CA ASP A 333 -13.95 13.74 -25.19
C ASP A 333 -13.14 13.44 -23.92
N VAL A 334 -12.00 12.77 -24.05
CA VAL A 334 -11.09 12.49 -22.94
C VAL A 334 -10.56 13.79 -22.33
N GLN A 335 -10.18 14.76 -23.15
CA GLN A 335 -9.67 16.05 -22.67
C GLN A 335 -10.74 16.83 -21.90
N SER A 336 -11.97 16.90 -22.43
CA SER A 336 -13.10 17.56 -21.78
C SER A 336 -13.42 16.91 -20.43
N TRP A 337 -13.52 15.58 -20.40
CA TRP A 337 -13.73 14.81 -19.18
C TRP A 337 -12.61 15.03 -18.16
N PHE A 338 -11.34 14.95 -18.58
CA PHE A 338 -10.19 15.12 -17.71
C PHE A 338 -10.17 16.51 -17.06
N GLN A 339 -10.45 17.57 -17.82
CA GLN A 339 -10.48 18.94 -17.29
C GLN A 339 -11.52 19.14 -16.18
N ASN A 340 -12.65 18.44 -16.27
CA ASN A 340 -13.70 18.48 -15.24
C ASN A 340 -13.36 17.57 -14.06
N SER A 341 -13.01 16.31 -14.33
CA SER A 341 -12.77 15.28 -13.31
C SER A 341 -11.55 15.59 -12.45
N SER A 342 -10.43 16.02 -13.06
CA SER A 342 -9.20 16.34 -12.31
C SER A 342 -9.37 17.47 -11.30
N LYS A 343 -10.17 18.48 -11.64
CA LYS A 343 -10.44 19.65 -10.79
C LYS A 343 -11.44 19.35 -9.69
N THR A 344 -12.54 18.68 -10.02
CA THR A 344 -13.64 18.41 -9.08
C THR A 344 -13.33 17.22 -8.16
N GLY A 345 -12.58 16.25 -8.66
CA GLY A 345 -12.25 15.04 -7.95
C GLY A 345 -10.90 15.04 -7.25
N HIS A 346 -10.21 16.18 -7.14
CA HIS A 346 -8.94 16.32 -6.40
C HIS A 346 -7.88 15.27 -6.77
N TRP A 347 -7.57 15.14 -8.06
CA TRP A 347 -6.54 14.21 -8.52
C TRP A 347 -5.17 14.57 -7.95
N THR A 348 -4.30 13.56 -7.77
CA THR A 348 -2.93 13.84 -7.35
C THR A 348 -2.19 14.63 -8.43
N ASN A 349 -1.29 15.52 -8.01
CA ASN A 349 -0.48 16.33 -8.93
C ASN A 349 0.28 15.45 -9.94
N THR A 350 0.82 14.31 -9.50
CA THR A 350 1.51 13.34 -10.35
C THR A 350 0.59 12.77 -11.44
N ALA A 351 -0.65 12.38 -11.08
CA ALA A 351 -1.61 11.86 -12.05
C ALA A 351 -2.03 12.92 -13.08
N SER A 352 -2.32 14.14 -12.61
CA SER A 352 -2.70 15.26 -13.48
C SER A 352 -1.58 15.63 -14.45
N ALA A 353 -0.34 15.77 -13.96
CA ALA A 353 0.80 16.15 -14.79
C ALA A 353 1.11 15.11 -15.88
N ILE A 354 1.04 13.81 -15.55
CA ILE A 354 1.25 12.73 -16.54
C ILE A 354 0.15 12.76 -17.60
N THR A 355 -1.10 12.95 -17.19
CA THR A 355 -2.25 12.98 -18.11
C THR A 355 -2.17 14.18 -19.06
N GLU A 356 -1.86 15.36 -18.53
CA GLU A 356 -1.65 16.57 -19.35
C GLU A 356 -0.51 16.38 -20.37
N ALA A 357 0.60 15.76 -19.96
CA ALA A 357 1.72 15.49 -20.86
C ALA A 357 1.31 14.57 -22.02
N TRP A 358 0.52 13.53 -21.75
CA TRP A 358 -0.01 12.63 -22.77
C TRP A 358 -0.97 13.33 -23.74
N LEU A 359 -1.90 14.13 -23.22
CA LEU A 359 -2.86 14.87 -24.05
C LEU A 359 -2.17 15.95 -24.91
N LYS A 360 -1.20 16.67 -24.33
CA LYS A 360 -0.44 17.71 -25.04
C LYS A 360 0.41 17.16 -26.19
N LYS A 361 0.93 15.94 -26.05
CA LYS A 361 1.68 15.26 -27.12
C LYS A 361 0.80 14.93 -28.34
N GLY A 362 -0.51 14.77 -28.13
CA GLY A 362 -1.43 14.21 -29.10
C GLY A 362 -1.52 12.69 -28.95
N LEU A 363 -2.75 12.17 -28.92
CA LEU A 363 -3.00 10.74 -28.78
C LEU A 363 -2.90 10.05 -30.14
N GLU A 364 -2.20 8.92 -30.17
CA GLU A 364 -2.02 8.08 -31.36
C GLU A 364 -2.89 6.83 -31.27
N ALA A 365 -3.25 6.25 -32.42
CA ALA A 365 -3.95 4.97 -32.43
C ALA A 365 -3.12 3.88 -31.72
N ARG A 366 -3.78 3.08 -30.86
CA ARG A 366 -3.10 2.05 -30.05
C ARG A 366 -3.57 0.65 -30.42
N CYS A 367 -2.64 -0.25 -30.67
CA CYS A 367 -2.93 -1.64 -30.99
C CYS A 367 -3.54 -2.39 -29.80
N ILE A 368 -4.76 -2.91 -29.97
CA ILE A 368 -5.53 -3.61 -28.93
C ILE A 368 -5.55 -5.13 -29.09
N THR A 369 -4.75 -5.70 -29.99
CA THR A 369 -4.71 -7.16 -30.23
C THR A 369 -3.29 -7.70 -30.16
N ARG A 370 -3.13 -8.97 -29.77
CA ARG A 370 -1.85 -9.67 -29.73
C ARG A 370 -1.99 -11.10 -30.22
N ASP A 371 -0.92 -11.60 -30.84
CA ASP A 371 -0.75 -12.99 -31.23
C ASP A 371 -0.33 -13.86 -30.04
N LEU A 372 -1.22 -14.00 -29.07
CA LEU A 372 -1.04 -14.85 -27.89
C LEU A 372 -2.18 -15.86 -27.78
N LYS A 373 -1.97 -16.93 -27.01
CA LYS A 373 -3.02 -17.91 -26.72
C LYS A 373 -3.71 -17.62 -25.39
N TRP A 374 -3.00 -17.04 -24.42
CA TRP A 374 -3.53 -16.70 -23.10
C TRP A 374 -3.99 -15.23 -23.02
N GLY A 375 -5.28 -15.01 -23.26
CA GLY A 375 -5.93 -13.70 -23.23
C GLY A 375 -7.41 -13.78 -23.59
N THR A 376 -8.12 -12.66 -23.47
CA THR A 376 -9.52 -12.58 -23.89
C THR A 376 -9.64 -12.70 -25.42
N PRO A 377 -10.41 -13.65 -25.97
CA PRO A 377 -10.50 -13.86 -27.42
C PRO A 377 -11.19 -12.70 -28.14
N VAL A 378 -10.69 -12.36 -29.33
CA VAL A 378 -11.25 -11.31 -30.19
C VAL A 378 -12.44 -11.88 -30.98
N PRO A 379 -13.66 -11.31 -30.87
CA PRO A 379 -14.86 -11.87 -31.48
C PRO A 379 -15.00 -11.44 -32.95
N LEU A 380 -13.94 -11.52 -33.75
CA LEU A 380 -13.94 -11.05 -35.14
C LEU A 380 -13.36 -12.12 -36.08
N GLU A 381 -14.00 -12.32 -37.23
CA GLU A 381 -13.49 -13.23 -38.26
C GLU A 381 -12.08 -12.81 -38.71
N GLY A 382 -11.18 -13.79 -38.84
CA GLY A 382 -9.76 -13.56 -39.10
C GLY A 382 -8.89 -13.32 -37.85
N TYR A 383 -9.50 -13.23 -36.66
CA TYR A 383 -8.79 -12.99 -35.39
C TYR A 383 -8.91 -14.16 -34.39
N THR A 384 -9.31 -15.35 -34.84
CA THR A 384 -9.53 -16.54 -33.99
C THR A 384 -8.28 -17.01 -33.23
N ASP A 385 -7.09 -16.72 -33.76
CA ASP A 385 -5.81 -17.04 -33.13
C ASP A 385 -5.19 -15.85 -32.37
N LYS A 386 -5.98 -14.78 -32.14
CA LYS A 386 -5.56 -13.55 -31.48
C LYS A 386 -6.41 -13.28 -30.25
N VAL A 387 -5.79 -12.60 -29.30
CA VAL A 387 -6.44 -12.13 -28.07
C VAL A 387 -6.37 -10.61 -27.98
N PHE A 388 -7.23 -10.02 -27.16
CA PHE A 388 -7.08 -8.62 -26.79
C PHE A 388 -5.75 -8.40 -26.05
N TYR A 389 -5.15 -7.26 -26.31
CA TYR A 389 -3.97 -6.84 -25.59
C TYR A 389 -4.34 -6.50 -24.15
N VAL A 390 -3.58 -7.02 -23.19
CA VAL A 390 -3.84 -6.86 -21.75
C VAL A 390 -4.06 -5.41 -21.32
N TRP A 391 -3.39 -4.43 -21.94
CA TRP A 391 -3.59 -3.02 -21.57
C TRP A 391 -4.87 -2.38 -22.14
N PHE A 392 -5.60 -3.09 -23.00
CA PHE A 392 -6.97 -2.74 -23.39
C PHE A 392 -7.98 -3.32 -22.39
N ASP A 393 -7.86 -4.60 -22.00
CA ASP A 393 -8.90 -5.29 -21.22
C ASP A 393 -8.61 -5.45 -19.72
N ALA A 394 -7.37 -5.24 -19.24
CA ALA A 394 -7.08 -5.29 -17.80
C ALA A 394 -7.88 -4.26 -16.99
N PRO A 395 -8.05 -2.99 -17.41
CA PRO A 395 -8.95 -2.06 -16.71
C PRO A 395 -10.43 -2.48 -16.78
N ILE A 396 -10.85 -3.19 -17.82
CA ILE A 396 -12.20 -3.80 -17.89
C ILE A 396 -12.37 -4.87 -16.80
N GLY A 397 -11.26 -5.42 -16.32
CA GLY A 397 -11.17 -6.29 -15.14
C GLY A 397 -11.90 -5.73 -13.92
N TYR A 398 -11.86 -4.42 -13.65
CA TYR A 398 -12.61 -3.87 -12.52
C TYR A 398 -14.12 -4.07 -12.65
N ILE A 399 -14.63 -3.93 -13.87
CA ILE A 399 -16.04 -4.12 -14.20
C ILE A 399 -16.40 -5.60 -14.09
N SER A 400 -15.62 -6.48 -14.71
CA SER A 400 -15.89 -7.92 -14.69
C SER A 400 -15.74 -8.54 -13.31
N ILE A 401 -14.82 -8.07 -12.48
CA ILE A 401 -14.71 -8.48 -11.08
C ILE A 401 -15.97 -8.05 -10.31
N THR A 402 -16.48 -6.84 -10.55
CA THR A 402 -17.74 -6.39 -9.94
C THR A 402 -18.93 -7.23 -10.42
N ALA A 403 -18.95 -7.61 -11.69
CA ALA A 403 -19.96 -8.50 -12.27
C ALA A 403 -19.91 -9.93 -11.71
N ASN A 404 -18.74 -10.40 -11.28
CA ASN A 404 -18.63 -11.67 -10.54
C ASN A 404 -19.02 -11.52 -9.06
N TYR A 405 -19.02 -10.29 -8.52
CA TYR A 405 -19.50 -10.01 -7.17
C TYR A 405 -21.03 -9.90 -7.11
N THR A 406 -21.67 -9.27 -8.10
CA THR A 406 -23.13 -9.09 -8.17
C THR A 406 -23.61 -8.99 -9.62
N ASP A 407 -24.78 -9.56 -9.92
CA ASP A 407 -25.41 -9.45 -11.23
C ASP A 407 -25.85 -8.00 -11.54
N GLU A 408 -26.07 -7.18 -10.50
CA GLU A 408 -26.48 -5.76 -10.61
C GLU A 408 -25.28 -4.80 -10.72
N TRP A 409 -24.14 -5.26 -11.24
CA TRP A 409 -22.89 -4.49 -11.32
C TRP A 409 -23.01 -3.18 -12.11
N GLU A 410 -23.96 -3.09 -13.04
CA GLU A 410 -24.24 -1.88 -13.81
C GLU A 410 -24.71 -0.72 -12.91
N LYS A 411 -25.29 -1.00 -11.73
CA LYS A 411 -25.62 0.06 -10.78
C LYS A 411 -24.38 0.81 -10.30
N TRP A 412 -23.24 0.13 -10.21
CA TRP A 412 -21.96 0.76 -9.85
C TRP A 412 -21.26 1.40 -11.07
N TRP A 413 -21.23 0.68 -12.19
CA TRP A 413 -20.43 1.05 -13.35
C TRP A 413 -21.16 1.83 -14.44
N LYS A 414 -22.48 2.04 -14.36
CA LYS A 414 -23.27 2.79 -15.35
C LYS A 414 -24.22 3.81 -14.72
N GLN A 415 -23.78 4.41 -13.61
CA GLN A 415 -24.53 5.42 -12.85
C GLN A 415 -23.60 6.56 -12.40
N PRO A 416 -22.97 7.29 -13.33
CA PRO A 416 -21.96 8.32 -13.00
C PRO A 416 -22.49 9.45 -12.11
N ASP A 417 -23.81 9.71 -12.13
CA ASP A 417 -24.44 10.74 -11.30
C ASP A 417 -24.65 10.32 -9.84
N GLN A 418 -24.64 9.01 -9.56
CA GLN A 418 -24.85 8.46 -8.21
C GLN A 418 -23.59 7.89 -7.57
N VAL A 419 -22.57 7.57 -8.38
CA VAL A 419 -21.36 6.86 -7.94
C VAL A 419 -20.13 7.74 -8.13
N SER A 420 -19.33 7.88 -7.08
CA SER A 420 -17.99 8.45 -7.16
C SER A 420 -16.93 7.34 -7.17
N LEU A 421 -16.23 7.18 -8.29
CA LEU A 421 -15.15 6.21 -8.48
C LEU A 421 -13.80 6.80 -8.09
N PHE A 422 -13.13 6.13 -7.15
CA PHE A 422 -11.76 6.37 -6.71
C PHE A 422 -10.85 5.24 -7.20
N GLN A 423 -9.73 5.58 -7.83
CA GLN A 423 -8.74 4.60 -8.30
C GLN A 423 -7.36 4.89 -7.73
N PHE A 424 -6.74 3.88 -7.12
CA PHE A 424 -5.43 3.97 -6.50
C PHE A 424 -4.38 3.17 -7.27
N MET A 425 -3.28 3.82 -7.65
CA MET A 425 -2.22 3.21 -8.44
C MET A 425 -0.87 3.93 -8.34
N ALA A 426 0.20 3.26 -8.77
CA ALA A 426 1.46 3.91 -9.04
C ALA A 426 1.44 4.67 -10.38
N LYS A 427 2.37 5.61 -10.54
CA LYS A 427 2.42 6.57 -11.67
C LYS A 427 2.52 5.93 -13.07
N ASP A 428 3.05 4.72 -13.17
CA ASP A 428 3.13 3.93 -14.41
C ASP A 428 1.76 3.54 -14.96
N ASN A 429 0.78 3.32 -14.07
CA ASN A 429 -0.57 2.93 -14.47
C ASN A 429 -1.47 4.12 -14.85
N VAL A 430 -1.06 5.35 -14.57
CA VAL A 430 -1.88 6.56 -14.80
C VAL A 430 -2.38 6.65 -16.24
N PRO A 431 -1.56 6.53 -17.31
CA PRO A 431 -2.05 6.69 -18.68
C PRO A 431 -3.16 5.70 -19.07
N PHE A 432 -3.14 4.50 -18.49
CA PHE A 432 -4.17 3.50 -18.77
C PHE A 432 -5.52 3.88 -18.15
N HIS A 433 -5.51 4.59 -17.03
CA HIS A 433 -6.72 4.94 -16.27
C HIS A 433 -7.17 6.39 -16.48
N SER A 434 -6.31 7.26 -17.02
CA SER A 434 -6.65 8.64 -17.36
C SER A 434 -6.78 8.90 -18.86
N VAL A 435 -6.36 7.98 -19.71
CA VAL A 435 -6.47 8.13 -21.17
C VAL A 435 -7.15 6.91 -21.80
N ILE A 436 -6.53 5.74 -21.73
CA ILE A 436 -6.95 4.58 -22.55
C ILE A 436 -8.32 4.05 -22.11
N PHE A 437 -8.49 3.75 -20.82
CA PHE A 437 -9.74 3.21 -20.31
C PHE A 437 -10.88 4.23 -20.37
N PRO A 438 -10.72 5.50 -19.95
CA PRO A 438 -11.73 6.54 -20.20
C PRO A 438 -12.10 6.67 -21.67
N ALA A 439 -11.15 6.64 -22.60
CA ALA A 439 -11.44 6.67 -24.04
C ALA A 439 -12.33 5.49 -24.46
N CYS A 440 -12.04 4.28 -23.97
CA CYS A 440 -12.87 3.11 -24.23
C CYS A 440 -14.30 3.31 -23.69
N LEU A 441 -14.44 3.72 -22.43
CA LEU A 441 -15.74 3.89 -21.78
C LEU A 441 -16.58 5.00 -22.42
N LEU A 442 -15.99 6.20 -22.60
CA LEU A 442 -16.64 7.35 -23.24
C LEU A 442 -17.01 7.02 -24.70
N GLY A 443 -16.11 6.35 -25.43
CA GLY A 443 -16.32 5.95 -26.81
C GLY A 443 -17.51 5.00 -27.00
N THR A 444 -17.89 4.22 -25.98
CA THR A 444 -19.10 3.37 -26.04
C THR A 444 -20.41 4.15 -26.02
N GLN A 445 -20.42 5.37 -25.42
CA GLN A 445 -21.63 6.13 -25.08
C GLN A 445 -22.68 5.33 -24.29
N ASP A 446 -22.24 4.43 -23.40
CA ASP A 446 -23.10 3.52 -22.63
C ASP A 446 -23.25 3.94 -21.16
N ASN A 447 -23.20 5.26 -20.91
CA ASN A 447 -23.37 5.88 -19.59
C ASN A 447 -22.46 5.32 -18.48
N TYR A 448 -21.22 4.93 -18.81
CA TYR A 448 -20.30 4.37 -17.83
C TYR A 448 -19.88 5.38 -16.76
N THR A 449 -19.74 4.91 -15.53
CA THR A 449 -19.02 5.58 -14.44
C THR A 449 -17.53 5.61 -14.80
N VAL A 450 -17.00 6.80 -15.04
CA VAL A 450 -15.56 7.03 -15.30
C VAL A 450 -14.92 7.63 -14.05
N VAL A 451 -13.62 7.42 -13.85
CA VAL A 451 -12.93 7.82 -12.60
C VAL A 451 -13.18 9.29 -12.22
N ASN A 452 -13.59 9.51 -10.98
CA ASN A 452 -13.77 10.83 -10.39
C ASN A 452 -12.48 11.28 -9.72
N ASN A 453 -11.86 10.42 -8.90
CA ASN A 453 -10.59 10.70 -8.24
C ASN A 453 -9.53 9.66 -8.62
N LEU A 454 -8.43 10.13 -9.22
CA LEU A 454 -7.28 9.29 -9.54
C LEU A 454 -6.12 9.60 -8.59
N SER A 455 -5.81 8.64 -7.70
CA SER A 455 -4.66 8.68 -6.81
C SER A 455 -3.48 7.96 -7.45
N GLY A 456 -2.71 8.69 -8.25
CA GLY A 456 -1.44 8.23 -8.84
C GLY A 456 -0.25 8.69 -7.99
N ILE A 457 0.55 7.76 -7.46
CA ILE A 457 1.69 8.07 -6.59
C ILE A 457 3.04 7.67 -7.16
N ASP A 458 4.11 8.27 -6.62
CA ASP A 458 5.49 8.01 -6.97
C ASP A 458 5.99 6.67 -6.41
N TYR A 459 7.24 6.30 -6.69
CA TYR A 459 7.75 4.99 -6.29
C TYR A 459 8.25 4.98 -4.83
N LEU A 460 8.04 3.85 -4.17
CA LEU A 460 8.79 3.50 -2.96
C LEU A 460 10.05 2.75 -3.39
N ASN A 461 11.20 3.33 -3.09
CA ASN A 461 12.52 2.71 -3.22
C ASN A 461 12.88 1.95 -1.92
N TYR A 462 13.92 1.11 -1.97
CA TYR A 462 14.35 0.30 -0.85
C TYR A 462 15.80 0.61 -0.50
N GLU A 463 16.01 1.21 0.67
CA GLU A 463 17.32 1.72 1.12
C GLU A 463 17.95 2.62 0.03
N ASP A 464 19.17 2.32 -0.40
CA ASP A 464 19.93 3.01 -1.43
C ASP A 464 19.63 2.53 -2.86
N SER A 465 18.61 1.68 -3.05
CA SER A 465 18.35 1.00 -4.32
C SER A 465 16.86 0.81 -4.62
N LYS A 466 16.55 0.07 -5.70
CA LYS A 466 15.20 -0.34 -6.07
C LYS A 466 14.95 -1.79 -5.66
N PHE A 467 13.70 -2.11 -5.35
CA PHE A 467 13.25 -3.49 -5.19
C PHE A 467 13.67 -4.33 -6.41
N SER A 468 14.24 -5.51 -6.17
CA SER A 468 14.71 -6.39 -7.23
C SER A 468 14.55 -7.85 -6.84
N LYS A 469 13.60 -8.52 -7.48
CA LYS A 469 13.37 -9.96 -7.26
C LYS A 469 14.55 -10.80 -7.73
N SER A 470 15.14 -10.49 -8.88
CA SER A 470 16.27 -11.23 -9.42
C SER A 470 17.54 -11.11 -8.57
N ARG A 471 17.76 -9.96 -7.93
CA ARG A 471 18.90 -9.74 -7.02
C ARG A 471 18.58 -10.03 -5.55
N GLY A 472 17.34 -10.39 -5.22
CA GLY A 472 16.89 -10.60 -3.85
C GLY A 472 16.91 -9.35 -2.96
N ILE A 473 16.80 -8.15 -3.56
CA ILE A 473 16.86 -6.87 -2.85
C ILE A 473 15.46 -6.40 -2.49
N GLY A 474 15.23 -6.14 -1.21
CA GLY A 474 13.99 -5.60 -0.69
C GLY A 474 13.08 -6.63 -0.02
N VAL A 475 12.07 -6.10 0.68
CA VAL A 475 11.06 -6.90 1.37
C VAL A 475 9.89 -7.19 0.43
N PHE A 476 9.60 -8.48 0.27
CA PHE A 476 8.44 -8.98 -0.46
C PHE A 476 7.31 -9.35 0.52
N GLY A 477 6.07 -9.34 0.07
CA GLY A 477 4.91 -9.49 0.95
C GLY A 477 4.90 -10.84 1.70
N ASP A 478 5.39 -11.90 1.07
CA ASP A 478 5.56 -13.23 1.67
C ASP A 478 6.74 -13.31 2.65
N HIS A 479 7.71 -12.41 2.56
CA HIS A 479 8.82 -12.30 3.50
C HIS A 479 8.52 -11.41 4.71
N ALA A 480 7.65 -10.40 4.56
CA ALA A 480 7.26 -9.52 5.66
C ALA A 480 6.71 -10.30 6.87
N GLN A 481 5.86 -11.31 6.61
CA GLN A 481 5.31 -12.21 7.63
C GLN A 481 6.33 -13.11 8.33
N THR A 482 7.56 -13.22 7.79
CA THR A 482 8.65 -14.00 8.39
C THR A 482 9.53 -13.17 9.33
N THR A 483 9.20 -11.90 9.50
CA THR A 483 9.80 -11.03 10.53
C THR A 483 8.94 -11.07 11.79
N GLU A 484 9.51 -10.72 12.93
CA GLU A 484 8.78 -10.55 14.19
C GLU A 484 7.98 -9.23 14.24
N ILE A 485 7.95 -8.47 13.15
CA ILE A 485 7.25 -7.18 13.06
C ILE A 485 5.78 -7.42 12.67
N PRO A 486 4.81 -7.04 13.52
CA PRO A 486 3.39 -7.18 13.21
C PRO A 486 2.97 -6.40 11.96
N SER A 487 1.93 -6.87 11.26
CA SER A 487 1.46 -6.24 10.03
C SER A 487 1.05 -4.78 10.21
N ASP A 488 0.45 -4.41 11.34
CA ASP A 488 0.10 -3.01 11.66
C ASP A 488 1.32 -2.06 11.69
N ILE A 489 2.50 -2.54 12.13
CA ILE A 489 3.72 -1.72 12.13
C ILE A 489 4.19 -1.47 10.70
N TRP A 490 4.08 -2.48 9.83
CA TRP A 490 4.34 -2.30 8.40
C TRP A 490 3.36 -1.33 7.76
N ARG A 491 2.05 -1.47 8.03
CA ARG A 491 1.02 -0.57 7.51
C ARG A 491 1.26 0.87 7.94
N PHE A 492 1.53 1.09 9.23
CA PHE A 492 1.89 2.39 9.78
C PHE A 492 3.07 3.01 9.04
N TYR A 493 4.19 2.29 8.98
CA TYR A 493 5.41 2.86 8.43
C TYR A 493 5.25 3.17 6.94
N LEU A 494 4.65 2.27 6.16
CA LEU A 494 4.41 2.48 4.73
C LEU A 494 3.47 3.66 4.46
N MET A 495 2.46 3.89 5.30
CA MET A 495 1.62 5.09 5.20
C MET A 495 2.34 6.36 5.65
N TYR A 496 3.19 6.26 6.67
CA TYR A 496 4.02 7.37 7.15
C TYR A 496 5.01 7.86 6.08
N VAL A 497 5.55 6.94 5.26
CA VAL A 497 6.46 7.24 4.14
C VAL A 497 5.80 7.10 2.76
N ARG A 498 4.46 7.21 2.67
CA ARG A 498 3.76 7.08 1.38
C ARG A 498 4.28 8.11 0.36
N PRO A 499 4.66 7.69 -0.87
CA PRO A 499 5.31 8.54 -1.87
C PRO A 499 4.31 9.43 -2.64
N GLU A 500 3.68 10.38 -1.95
CA GLU A 500 2.58 11.19 -2.53
C GLU A 500 3.02 12.29 -3.49
N THR A 501 4.17 12.91 -3.21
CA THR A 501 4.67 14.10 -3.94
C THR A 501 5.99 13.86 -4.67
N GLN A 502 6.73 12.84 -4.24
CA GLN A 502 8.01 12.42 -4.79
C GLN A 502 8.28 10.98 -4.36
N ASP A 503 9.24 10.34 -5.01
CA ASP A 503 9.74 9.04 -4.60
C ASP A 503 10.14 9.06 -3.11
N SER A 504 9.77 8.02 -2.38
CA SER A 504 10.13 7.82 -0.97
C SER A 504 11.01 6.59 -0.82
N VAL A 505 11.67 6.46 0.32
CA VAL A 505 12.61 5.37 0.59
C VAL A 505 12.13 4.60 1.82
N PHE A 506 12.00 3.29 1.68
CA PHE A 506 11.91 2.41 2.83
C PHE A 506 13.30 2.29 3.48
N SER A 507 13.40 2.62 4.78
CA SER A 507 14.62 2.44 5.55
C SER A 507 14.34 1.69 6.85
N TRP A 508 15.14 0.66 7.14
CA TRP A 508 15.02 -0.09 8.38
C TRP A 508 15.32 0.75 9.63
N ALA A 509 16.34 1.61 9.54
CA ALA A 509 16.71 2.51 10.63
C ALA A 509 15.58 3.51 10.93
N ASP A 510 14.94 4.04 9.89
CA ASP A 510 13.82 4.96 10.05
C ASP A 510 12.54 4.23 10.52
N LEU A 511 12.27 3.01 10.07
CA LEU A 511 11.19 2.17 10.62
C LEU A 511 11.35 1.98 12.13
N MET A 512 12.55 1.62 12.60
CA MET A 512 12.84 1.47 14.02
C MET A 512 12.64 2.79 14.77
N SER A 513 13.20 3.87 14.23
CA SER A 513 13.09 5.20 14.81
C SER A 513 11.63 5.63 14.96
N LYS A 514 10.82 5.51 13.91
CA LYS A 514 9.39 5.88 13.93
C LYS A 514 8.55 4.95 14.78
N ASN A 515 8.82 3.65 14.81
CA ASN A 515 8.16 2.77 15.79
C ASN A 515 8.44 3.23 17.22
N ASN A 516 9.70 3.44 17.57
CA ASN A 516 10.08 3.73 18.95
C ASN A 516 9.67 5.15 19.38
N SER A 517 9.74 6.13 18.48
CA SER A 517 9.37 7.52 18.79
C SER A 517 7.87 7.79 18.66
N GLU A 518 7.26 7.46 17.52
CA GLU A 518 5.87 7.84 17.21
C GLU A 518 4.86 6.87 17.81
N LEU A 519 5.11 5.56 17.69
CA LEU A 519 4.20 4.56 18.21
C LEU A 519 4.42 4.34 19.70
N LEU A 520 5.62 3.92 20.13
CA LEU A 520 5.88 3.57 21.52
C LEU A 520 5.86 4.79 22.45
N ASN A 521 6.68 5.81 22.19
CA ASN A 521 6.88 6.93 23.11
C ASN A 521 5.77 8.01 23.04
N ASN A 522 5.02 8.09 21.94
CA ASN A 522 3.92 9.04 21.79
C ASN A 522 2.55 8.35 21.91
N LEU A 523 2.10 7.61 20.89
CA LEU A 523 0.76 7.03 20.82
C LEU A 523 0.47 6.03 21.94
N GLY A 524 1.32 5.01 22.06
CA GLY A 524 1.20 3.97 23.07
C GLY A 524 1.36 4.51 24.48
N ASN A 525 2.29 5.44 24.70
CA ASN A 525 2.49 6.10 25.98
C ASN A 525 1.24 6.88 26.44
N PHE A 526 0.64 7.68 25.54
CA PHE A 526 -0.57 8.44 25.87
C PHE A 526 -1.72 7.51 26.26
N ILE A 527 -2.01 6.52 25.41
CA ILE A 527 -3.12 5.58 25.61
C ILE A 527 -2.94 4.79 26.90
N ASN A 528 -1.76 4.21 27.11
CA ASN A 528 -1.47 3.43 28.31
C ASN A 528 -1.57 4.29 29.58
N ARG A 529 -1.03 5.51 29.57
CA ARG A 529 -1.12 6.43 30.72
C ARG A 529 -2.57 6.79 31.06
N ALA A 530 -3.40 7.09 30.07
CA ALA A 530 -4.79 7.45 30.29
C ALA A 530 -5.59 6.30 30.91
N ILE A 531 -5.50 5.10 30.33
CA ILE A 531 -6.23 3.90 30.79
C ILE A 531 -5.73 3.46 32.17
N ALA A 532 -4.41 3.29 32.34
CA ALA A 532 -3.84 2.84 33.61
C ALA A 532 -4.12 3.81 34.77
N PHE A 533 -4.17 5.12 34.47
CA PHE A 533 -4.49 6.11 35.50
C PHE A 533 -5.94 6.02 35.96
N CYS A 534 -6.88 5.87 35.03
CA CYS A 534 -8.30 5.71 35.36
C CYS A 534 -8.57 4.41 36.11
N GLU A 535 -7.99 3.30 35.67
CA GLU A 535 -8.06 2.01 36.37
C GLU A 535 -7.58 2.15 37.82
N LYS A 536 -6.41 2.77 38.03
CA LYS A 536 -5.78 2.86 39.36
C LYS A 536 -6.46 3.86 40.31
N ASN A 537 -6.90 5.02 39.82
CA ASN A 537 -7.31 6.14 40.68
C ASN A 537 -8.82 6.40 40.67
N PHE A 538 -9.53 5.95 39.64
CA PHE A 538 -10.97 6.17 39.45
C PHE A 538 -11.74 4.86 39.28
N GLY A 539 -11.13 3.72 39.63
CA GLY A 539 -11.76 2.40 39.57
C GLY A 539 -12.13 1.93 38.15
N GLY A 540 -11.53 2.53 37.12
CA GLY A 540 -11.86 2.26 35.72
C GLY A 540 -13.22 2.84 35.29
N ILE A 541 -13.80 3.75 36.06
CA ILE A 541 -15.10 4.36 35.75
C ILE A 541 -14.88 5.74 35.14
N ILE A 542 -15.55 6.00 34.01
CA ILE A 542 -15.54 7.29 33.33
C ILE A 542 -16.32 8.32 34.16
N GLY A 543 -15.67 9.45 34.46
CA GLY A 543 -16.26 10.54 35.22
C GLY A 543 -17.15 11.46 34.37
N ASP A 544 -17.70 12.49 35.00
CA ASP A 544 -18.53 13.48 34.31
C ASP A 544 -17.67 14.55 33.62
N ALA A 545 -17.75 14.68 32.29
CA ALA A 545 -17.13 15.77 31.54
C ALA A 545 -18.15 16.59 30.72
N THR A 546 -19.41 16.63 31.18
CA THR A 546 -20.46 17.47 30.57
C THR A 546 -20.19 18.96 30.78
N GLN A 547 -19.60 19.33 31.91
CA GLN A 547 -19.17 20.70 32.20
C GLN A 547 -17.65 20.78 32.26
N LEU A 548 -17.07 21.61 31.38
CA LEU A 548 -15.63 21.87 31.36
C LEU A 548 -15.31 23.12 32.18
N GLU A 549 -14.65 22.89 33.32
CA GLU A 549 -14.42 23.89 34.35
C GLU A 549 -13.24 24.83 34.02
N THR A 550 -12.21 24.35 33.34
CA THR A 550 -11.01 25.16 33.03
C THR A 550 -10.93 25.58 31.57
N GLU A 551 -10.31 26.75 31.32
CA GLU A 551 -10.06 27.24 29.96
C GLU A 551 -9.18 26.27 29.15
N MET A 552 -8.25 25.57 29.82
CA MET A 552 -7.39 24.57 29.18
C MET A 552 -8.18 23.38 28.65
N ASP A 553 -9.20 22.91 29.37
CA ASP A 553 -10.06 21.80 28.92
C ASP A 553 -10.83 22.18 27.66
N ARG A 554 -11.37 23.42 27.65
CA ARG A 554 -12.11 23.97 26.51
C ARG A 554 -11.23 24.13 25.28
N LYS A 555 -10.03 24.70 25.45
CA LYS A 555 -9.03 24.82 24.39
C LYS A 555 -8.59 23.45 23.88
N PHE A 556 -8.45 22.45 24.74
CA PHE A 556 -8.09 21.10 24.34
C PHE A 556 -9.16 20.46 23.44
N VAL A 557 -10.45 20.55 23.82
CA VAL A 557 -11.56 20.04 22.98
C VAL A 557 -11.59 20.71 21.61
N ALA A 558 -11.42 22.04 21.57
CA ALA A 558 -11.34 22.80 20.33
C ALA A 558 -10.14 22.39 19.46
N GLN A 559 -8.97 22.20 20.08
CA GLN A 559 -7.75 21.82 19.37
C GLN A 559 -7.84 20.40 18.79
N ILE A 560 -8.40 19.43 19.53
CA ILE A 560 -8.63 18.08 19.00
C ILE A 560 -9.65 18.10 17.86
N THR A 561 -10.70 18.92 17.96
CA THR A 561 -11.66 19.11 16.87
C THR A 561 -11.00 19.69 15.63
N TYR A 562 -10.08 20.64 15.78
CA TYR A 562 -9.28 21.19 14.67
C TYR A 562 -8.41 20.12 14.00
N GLU A 563 -7.65 19.35 14.78
CA GLU A 563 -6.81 18.27 14.23
C GLU A 563 -7.63 17.15 13.56
N LEU A 564 -8.80 16.83 14.11
CA LEU A 564 -9.74 15.90 13.48
C LEU A 564 -10.22 16.43 12.13
N ASN A 565 -10.58 17.71 12.02
CA ASN A 565 -10.97 18.29 10.74
C ASN A 565 -9.82 18.27 9.72
N GLY A 566 -8.58 18.52 10.16
CA GLY A 566 -7.40 18.35 9.31
C GLY A 566 -7.18 16.90 8.86
N TYR A 567 -7.45 15.92 9.73
CA TYR A 567 -7.48 14.50 9.35
C TYR A 567 -8.55 14.23 8.28
N LEU A 568 -9.78 14.67 8.50
CA LEU A 568 -10.89 14.45 7.57
C LEU A 568 -10.60 15.07 6.20
N GLU A 569 -10.11 16.31 6.16
CA GLU A 569 -9.72 16.99 4.93
C GLU A 569 -8.61 16.24 4.19
N ALA A 570 -7.58 15.78 4.91
CA ALA A 570 -6.50 15.00 4.30
C ALA A 570 -7.02 13.70 3.69
N MET A 571 -7.89 12.98 4.41
CA MET A 571 -8.45 11.71 3.96
C MET A 571 -9.40 11.87 2.77
N GLU A 572 -10.31 12.85 2.78
CA GLU A 572 -11.19 13.17 1.63
C GLU A 572 -10.39 13.47 0.35
N ASN A 573 -9.24 14.12 0.49
CA ASN A 573 -8.35 14.48 -0.61
C ASN A 573 -7.28 13.42 -0.90
N THR A 574 -7.38 12.21 -0.33
CA THR A 574 -6.42 11.10 -0.49
C THR A 574 -4.96 11.43 -0.11
N LYS A 575 -4.75 12.43 0.76
CA LYS A 575 -3.47 12.78 1.41
C LYS A 575 -3.25 11.91 2.65
N LEU A 576 -3.19 10.59 2.43
CA LEU A 576 -3.17 9.58 3.48
C LEU A 576 -1.94 9.71 4.42
N ARG A 577 -0.80 10.18 3.89
CA ARG A 577 0.40 10.47 4.69
C ARG A 577 0.17 11.58 5.70
N ASP A 578 -0.56 12.61 5.31
CA ASP A 578 -0.89 13.71 6.23
C ASP A 578 -1.97 13.26 7.23
N GLY A 579 -2.90 12.40 6.80
CA GLY A 579 -3.87 11.73 7.67
C GLY A 579 -3.21 11.05 8.88
N ILE A 580 -2.25 10.13 8.66
CA ILE A 580 -1.56 9.46 9.79
C ILE A 580 -0.78 10.45 10.68
N LYS A 581 -0.23 11.52 10.11
CA LYS A 581 0.44 12.56 10.91
C LYS A 581 -0.54 13.32 11.80
N CYS A 582 -1.76 13.61 11.35
CA CYS A 582 -2.82 14.19 12.18
C CYS A 582 -3.12 13.28 13.39
N VAL A 583 -3.20 11.96 13.18
CA VAL A 583 -3.40 10.98 14.27
C VAL A 583 -2.29 11.08 15.32
N LEU A 584 -1.04 11.10 14.87
CA LEU A 584 0.12 11.22 15.76
C LEU A 584 0.15 12.57 16.50
N ARG A 585 -0.24 13.68 15.85
CA ARG A 585 -0.36 15.00 16.49
C ARG A 585 -1.44 15.04 17.56
N MET A 586 -2.62 14.47 17.31
CA MET A 586 -3.67 14.36 18.32
C MET A 586 -3.17 13.63 19.59
N SER A 587 -2.40 12.54 19.42
CA SER A 587 -1.76 11.88 20.57
C SER A 587 -0.73 12.77 21.29
N ARG A 588 0.07 13.56 20.56
CA ARG A 588 1.03 14.49 21.19
C ARG A 588 0.31 15.55 22.02
N TYR A 589 -0.79 16.12 21.50
CA TYR A 589 -1.66 17.02 22.25
C TYR A 589 -2.21 16.35 23.51
N GLY A 590 -2.61 15.07 23.44
CA GLY A 590 -3.03 14.30 24.60
C GLY A 590 -1.93 14.14 25.65
N ASN A 591 -0.71 13.78 25.24
CA ASN A 591 0.45 13.69 26.14
C ASN A 591 0.76 15.03 26.82
N GLN A 592 0.79 16.12 26.06
CA GLN A 592 1.06 17.47 26.59
C GLN A 592 -0.04 17.95 27.53
N PHE A 593 -1.30 17.69 27.19
CA PHE A 593 -2.45 18.02 28.04
C PHE A 593 -2.35 17.33 29.41
N LEU A 594 -2.11 16.01 29.43
CA LEU A 594 -1.90 15.28 30.69
C LEU A 594 -0.67 15.78 31.46
N GLN A 595 0.38 16.18 30.74
CA GLN A 595 1.59 16.72 31.37
C GLN A 595 1.37 18.09 32.01
N ALA A 596 0.59 18.97 31.37
CA ALA A 596 0.26 20.29 31.89
C ALA A 596 -0.77 20.22 33.04
N LYS A 597 -1.71 19.28 32.98
CA LYS A 597 -2.73 19.11 34.02
C LYS A 597 -2.23 18.33 35.23
N GLU A 598 -1.17 17.55 35.10
CA GLU A 598 -0.58 16.75 36.20
C GLU A 598 -1.62 16.00 37.07
N PRO A 599 -2.54 15.20 36.49
CA PRO A 599 -3.63 14.58 37.24
C PRO A 599 -3.15 13.69 38.39
N TRP A 600 -1.93 13.14 38.32
CA TRP A 600 -1.30 12.36 39.39
C TRP A 600 -0.94 13.15 40.65
N LYS A 601 -0.85 14.48 40.55
CA LYS A 601 -0.75 15.37 41.71
C LYS A 601 -2.13 15.79 42.17
N ARG A 602 -2.97 16.26 41.23
CA ARG A 602 -4.29 16.82 41.52
C ARG A 602 -5.27 15.81 42.13
N CYS A 603 -5.18 14.52 41.77
CA CYS A 603 -6.01 13.47 42.39
C CYS A 603 -5.75 13.26 43.89
N LYS A 604 -4.68 13.85 44.45
CA LYS A 604 -4.34 13.79 45.89
C LYS A 604 -4.62 15.10 46.62
N GLY A 605 -5.17 16.10 45.93
CA GLY A 605 -5.41 17.43 46.44
C GLY A 605 -6.80 17.62 47.06
N SER A 606 -7.26 18.86 47.02
CA SER A 606 -8.63 19.27 47.36
C SER A 606 -9.68 18.61 46.46
N ASP A 607 -10.95 18.67 46.85
CA ASP A 607 -12.02 18.07 46.05
C ASP A 607 -12.17 18.73 44.66
N ALA A 608 -11.88 20.03 44.56
CA ALA A 608 -11.78 20.73 43.26
C ALA A 608 -10.63 20.20 42.40
N GLU A 609 -9.46 19.92 42.98
CA GLU A 609 -8.32 19.34 42.24
C GLU A 609 -8.59 17.89 41.83
N LYS A 610 -9.26 17.09 42.67
CA LYS A 610 -9.68 15.74 42.31
C LYS A 610 -10.66 15.75 41.15
N ARG A 611 -11.63 16.67 41.19
CA ARG A 611 -12.60 16.89 40.12
C ARG A 611 -11.92 17.27 38.81
N ASP A 612 -10.97 18.20 38.86
CA ASP A 612 -10.16 18.60 37.70
C ASP A 612 -9.34 17.41 37.12
N ALA A 613 -8.77 16.57 37.99
CA ALA A 613 -8.05 15.37 37.57
C ALA A 613 -8.97 14.34 36.87
N GLU A 614 -10.19 14.17 37.39
CA GLU A 614 -11.21 13.29 36.81
C GLU A 614 -11.67 13.79 35.42
N ILE A 615 -11.95 15.09 35.27
CA ILE A 615 -12.29 15.71 33.97
C ILE A 615 -11.15 15.50 32.97
N SER A 616 -9.90 15.77 33.39
CA SER A 616 -8.71 15.62 32.54
C SER A 616 -8.58 14.21 31.98
N ILE A 617 -8.78 13.20 32.83
CA ILE A 617 -8.65 11.80 32.44
C ILE A 617 -9.86 11.34 31.61
N THR A 618 -11.05 11.85 31.90
CA THR A 618 -12.25 11.61 31.08
C THR A 618 -12.08 12.16 29.65
N LEU A 619 -11.56 13.38 29.50
CA LEU A 619 -11.23 13.95 28.18
C LEU A 619 -10.16 13.13 27.47
N ALA A 620 -9.11 12.72 28.19
CA ALA A 620 -8.05 11.89 27.62
C ALA A 620 -8.57 10.54 27.12
N LEU A 621 -9.44 9.86 27.87
CA LEU A 621 -10.01 8.57 27.46
C LEU A 621 -10.98 8.69 26.28
N ASN A 622 -11.75 9.78 26.21
CA ASN A 622 -12.54 10.09 25.02
C ASN A 622 -11.64 10.33 23.80
N LEU A 623 -10.48 10.98 23.97
CA LEU A 623 -9.49 11.10 22.91
C LEU A 623 -8.90 9.72 22.55
N VAL A 624 -8.64 8.83 23.51
CA VAL A 624 -8.22 7.45 23.22
C VAL A 624 -9.25 6.73 22.36
N TYR A 625 -10.56 6.90 22.63
CA TYR A 625 -11.61 6.36 21.77
C TYR A 625 -11.53 6.95 20.35
N LEU A 626 -11.43 8.28 20.22
CA LEU A 626 -11.31 8.94 18.91
C LEU A 626 -10.08 8.43 18.16
N LEU A 627 -8.92 8.35 18.82
CA LEU A 627 -7.67 7.82 18.28
C LEU A 627 -7.86 6.40 17.75
N SER A 628 -8.57 5.52 18.48
CA SER A 628 -8.89 4.18 17.95
C SER A 628 -9.65 4.27 16.63
N SER A 629 -10.57 5.22 16.47
CA SER A 629 -11.39 5.37 15.26
C SER A 629 -10.61 5.93 14.08
N VAL A 630 -9.79 6.96 14.28
CA VAL A 630 -8.95 7.54 13.21
C VAL A 630 -7.72 6.69 12.89
N LEU A 631 -7.30 5.82 13.81
CA LEU A 631 -6.20 4.88 13.58
C LEU A 631 -6.65 3.62 12.83
N GLN A 632 -7.94 3.24 12.95
CA GLN A 632 -8.49 2.02 12.35
C GLN A 632 -8.15 1.84 10.86
N PRO A 633 -8.20 2.89 10.01
CA PRO A 633 -7.80 2.75 8.61
C PRO A 633 -6.33 2.35 8.42
N PHE A 634 -5.45 2.75 9.33
CA PHE A 634 -4.01 2.55 9.24
C PHE A 634 -3.54 1.30 9.97
N MET A 635 -4.00 1.08 11.20
CA MET A 635 -3.59 -0.01 12.10
C MET A 635 -4.84 -0.68 12.70
N PRO A 636 -5.55 -1.51 11.92
CA PRO A 636 -6.83 -2.10 12.32
C PRO A 636 -6.73 -2.98 13.58
N THR A 637 -5.72 -3.85 13.70
CA THR A 637 -5.58 -4.70 14.90
C THR A 637 -5.34 -3.86 16.14
N THR A 638 -4.49 -2.85 16.06
CA THR A 638 -4.17 -1.93 17.15
C THR A 638 -5.39 -1.12 17.56
N SER A 639 -6.21 -0.69 16.60
CA SER A 639 -7.49 -0.04 16.88
C SER A 639 -8.41 -0.94 17.70
N ASP A 640 -8.54 -2.21 17.32
CA ASP A 640 -9.37 -3.18 18.02
C ASP A 640 -8.85 -3.48 19.42
N GLU A 641 -7.53 -3.58 19.60
CA GLU A 641 -6.90 -3.71 20.92
C GLU A 641 -7.20 -2.50 21.82
N ILE A 642 -7.15 -1.27 21.29
CA ILE A 642 -7.51 -0.07 22.05
C ILE A 642 -8.99 -0.11 22.47
N ARG A 643 -9.88 -0.46 21.53
CA ARG A 643 -11.32 -0.60 21.81
C ARG A 643 -11.61 -1.67 22.86
N GLN A 644 -10.86 -2.78 22.84
CA GLN A 644 -10.95 -3.83 23.85
C GLN A 644 -10.51 -3.31 25.24
N GLN A 645 -9.40 -2.58 25.33
CA GLN A 645 -8.95 -1.96 26.59
C GLN A 645 -9.93 -0.90 27.10
N LEU A 646 -10.65 -0.22 26.20
CA LEU A 646 -11.73 0.70 26.56
C LEU A 646 -13.08 -0.01 26.84
N ASN A 647 -13.16 -1.33 26.70
CA ASN A 647 -14.39 -2.11 26.86
C ASN A 647 -15.56 -1.61 25.98
N ILE A 648 -15.25 -1.26 24.73
CA ILE A 648 -16.24 -0.83 23.75
C ILE A 648 -16.94 -2.06 23.17
N GLN A 649 -18.25 -2.16 23.41
CA GLN A 649 -19.12 -3.14 22.77
C GLN A 649 -19.36 -2.76 21.29
N GLU A 650 -19.80 -3.70 20.46
CA GLU A 650 -19.89 -3.64 18.98
C GLU A 650 -20.49 -2.36 18.33
N THR A 651 -21.08 -1.44 19.08
CA THR A 651 -21.46 -0.11 18.58
C THR A 651 -20.23 0.73 18.24
N ALA A 652 -19.80 0.66 16.98
CA ALA A 652 -18.89 1.62 16.40
C ALA A 652 -19.63 2.94 16.08
N TYR A 653 -19.23 4.03 16.73
CA TYR A 653 -19.66 5.37 16.33
C TYR A 653 -19.05 5.75 14.97
N ALA A 654 -19.81 6.50 14.18
CA ALA A 654 -19.31 7.07 12.94
C ALA A 654 -18.31 8.18 13.25
N LEU A 655 -17.37 8.36 12.34
CA LEU A 655 -16.38 9.42 12.45
C LEU A 655 -17.02 10.75 12.02
N ASP A 656 -17.46 11.50 13.04
CA ASP A 656 -18.08 12.81 12.91
C ASP A 656 -17.05 13.93 12.65
N ASN A 657 -17.53 15.13 12.33
CA ASN A 657 -16.70 16.32 12.07
C ASN A 657 -16.29 17.08 13.35
N ALA A 658 -16.44 16.46 14.53
CA ALA A 658 -16.15 17.08 15.81
C ALA A 658 -15.73 16.04 16.85
N PHE A 659 -14.90 16.47 17.80
CA PHE A 659 -14.56 15.65 18.95
C PHE A 659 -15.74 15.59 19.91
N ARG A 660 -16.25 14.38 20.18
CA ARG A 660 -17.44 14.16 21.01
C ARG A 660 -17.15 13.36 22.26
N CYS A 661 -18.08 13.40 23.21
CA CYS A 661 -18.11 12.49 24.34
C CYS A 661 -18.59 11.10 23.88
N TYR A 662 -17.65 10.23 23.50
CA TYR A 662 -17.90 8.85 23.06
C TYR A 662 -18.08 7.89 24.24
N LEU A 663 -17.43 8.15 25.37
CA LEU A 663 -17.51 7.34 26.58
C LEU A 663 -18.43 8.05 27.58
N PRO A 664 -19.68 7.57 27.78
CA PRO A 664 -20.61 8.21 28.68
C PRO A 664 -20.18 8.06 30.15
N VAL A 665 -20.70 8.96 30.99
CA VAL A 665 -20.50 8.91 32.45
C VAL A 665 -20.93 7.55 33.00
N GLY A 666 -20.10 6.95 33.85
CA GLY A 666 -20.34 5.63 34.43
C GLY A 666 -19.90 4.45 33.53
N HIS A 667 -19.46 4.70 32.29
CA HIS A 667 -18.84 3.65 31.47
C HIS A 667 -17.64 3.06 32.18
N THR A 668 -17.52 1.72 32.17
CA THR A 668 -16.41 1.02 32.82
C THR A 668 -15.44 0.50 31.77
N ILE A 669 -14.20 1.01 31.79
CA ILE A 669 -13.13 0.57 30.87
C ILE A 669 -12.54 -0.77 31.29
N GLY A 670 -11.78 -1.39 30.39
CA GLY A 670 -11.02 -2.60 30.65
C GLY A 670 -9.65 -2.31 31.28
N GLN A 671 -8.72 -3.25 31.11
CA GLN A 671 -7.38 -3.18 31.70
C GLN A 671 -6.35 -2.60 30.72
N ALA A 672 -5.45 -1.77 31.24
CA ALA A 672 -4.35 -1.24 30.45
C ALA A 672 -3.35 -2.33 30.02
N ARG A 673 -2.94 -2.31 28.76
CA ARG A 673 -1.91 -3.21 28.20
C ARG A 673 -1.00 -2.45 27.23
N PRO A 674 0.33 -2.72 27.24
CA PRO A 674 1.23 -2.15 26.26
C PRO A 674 0.84 -2.54 24.83
N LEU A 675 0.61 -1.55 23.96
CA LEU A 675 0.23 -1.75 22.55
C LEU A 675 1.42 -2.02 21.64
N PHE A 676 2.56 -1.39 21.93
CA PHE A 676 3.74 -1.45 21.08
C PHE A 676 4.93 -2.00 21.84
N LYS A 677 5.79 -2.72 21.11
CA LYS A 677 7.08 -3.17 21.60
C LYS A 677 8.18 -2.32 20.98
N ARG A 678 9.28 -2.16 21.72
CA ARG A 678 10.49 -1.56 21.17
C ARG A 678 11.02 -2.45 20.05
N VAL A 679 11.37 -1.84 18.93
CA VAL A 679 12.15 -2.52 17.87
C VAL A 679 13.61 -2.32 18.20
N GLU A 680 14.33 -3.42 18.37
CA GLU A 680 15.74 -3.43 18.77
C GLU A 680 16.67 -3.32 17.56
N GLN A 681 17.81 -2.65 17.75
CA GLN A 681 18.82 -2.47 16.69
C GLN A 681 19.32 -3.81 16.14
N ALA A 682 19.47 -4.82 17.00
CA ALA A 682 19.94 -6.15 16.59
C ALA A 682 19.00 -6.81 15.55
N SER A 683 17.69 -6.75 15.75
CA SER A 683 16.71 -7.27 14.80
C SER A 683 16.75 -6.49 13.48
N ILE A 684 16.95 -5.17 13.55
CA ILE A 684 17.08 -4.31 12.37
C ILE A 684 18.32 -4.65 11.55
N ASP A 685 19.47 -4.83 12.20
CA ASP A 685 20.71 -5.20 11.52
C ASP A 685 20.57 -6.58 10.83
N GLU A 686 19.92 -7.53 11.50
CA GLU A 686 19.61 -8.84 10.92
C GLU A 686 18.71 -8.71 9.69
N TYR A 687 17.57 -8.01 9.79
CA TYR A 687 16.66 -7.86 8.66
C TYR A 687 17.27 -7.09 7.52
N ARG A 688 18.01 -6.01 7.79
CA ARG A 688 18.70 -5.23 6.76
C ARG A 688 19.66 -6.10 5.97
N LEU A 689 20.44 -6.94 6.65
CA LEU A 689 21.35 -7.89 6.01
C LEU A 689 20.61 -9.00 5.25
N ARG A 690 19.48 -9.49 5.78
CA ARG A 690 18.66 -10.53 5.14
C ARG A 690 18.04 -10.05 3.82
N PHE A 691 17.73 -8.77 3.71
CA PHE A 691 17.00 -8.18 2.58
C PHE A 691 17.85 -7.24 1.71
N SER A 692 19.18 -7.19 1.90
CA SER A 692 20.09 -6.33 1.12
C SER A 692 20.45 -6.88 -0.27
N GLY A 693 19.98 -8.07 -0.64
CA GLY A 693 20.38 -8.77 -1.87
C GLY A 693 21.13 -10.07 -1.60
N GLN A 694 21.41 -10.82 -2.66
CA GLN A 694 22.09 -12.12 -2.55
C GLN A 694 23.46 -12.02 -1.87
N ARG A 695 23.63 -12.84 -0.83
CA ARG A 695 24.89 -13.49 -0.47
C ARG A 695 25.27 -14.52 -1.53
#